data_AF-A0A2V5QF24-F1
#
_entry.id   AF-A0A2V5QF24-F1
#
_cell.length_a   1.000
_cell.length_b   1.000
_cell.length_c   1.000
_cell.angle_alpha   90.00
_cell.angle_beta   90.00
_cell.angle_gamma   90.00
#
_symmetry.space_group_name_H-M   'P 1'
#
loop_
_entity.id
_entity.type
_entity.pdbx_description
1 polymer ?
#
loop_
_entity_poly.entity_id
_entity_poly.type
_entity_poly.pdbx_seq_one_letter_code
_entity_poly.pdbx_strand_id
1 'polypeptide(L)'
;MYVGSTRAVRGVSSVTGGVVTLAPGLPPFGLWKSTDGGANFTLLSPEGICLNPLLEGDAGRIQSTFGSARGVNHIEFDPNYLANSTLYAAAFPRIDLTGGGGVWRSNDDGATFTQIYTPLAPANINDRAEFAVTTVSGLTRMYVGDGNTGSPTAHVFRSDDVATGVPVFIDLTAMESPAGQTDNYCTGQCWYDNFVVTPAGNPDTVYIGGSFDYGTYGFATNGRGVLRSTDAGASFTDMTWDSTTKPTPPGSCCQPNPIAPNGMHPDQHGFVVSPGNPGLFFDGSDGGLVRSDGAFADISSQCTTYRTTLSGNDLLLCQQLLSRVPTHLYSLNKGLSTLQFQSLSVAADNSAHVQGGTQDNGTFDRTSSSLTWPQEIYGDGGQSGFNVGNSAQRFNTFFANYTDANFQNGDPSKWVVISGPLFAETSAFYKPIIADPFVAGTIFLGEQSVWRTQDWGGDQATLEANCPEFTTLGNQPGCGDFVIIGDGVPSTQLTSALWGDRSLGTVAAVVRSSTDSSTMWAATSTGRVFFSSNADAAAASVVWERLDSSSSVDPNRFVSGITIDPADSNHAWISYSSYSSLTPATPGHVFEVTRTGPSTATWTSLDGSGATAFPDFPATAIARDSVGAGNGDLYVSNDWGVLRLPNGSTNWEVAGTGLPKAEVAGLTIVSPSRVLYAATHGRSAWKLKLP
;
A
#
# COMPACT_ATOMS: atom_id res chain seq x y z
N MET A 1 -21.36 -22.93 -5.44
CA MET A 1 -20.25 -22.10 -4.90
C MET A 1 -20.60 -20.64 -5.10
N TYR A 2 -20.30 -19.79 -4.12
CA TYR A 2 -20.48 -18.35 -4.22
C TYR A 2 -19.13 -17.66 -4.05
N VAL A 3 -18.93 -16.55 -4.76
CA VAL A 3 -17.69 -15.75 -4.70
C VAL A 3 -18.07 -14.28 -4.67
N GLY A 4 -17.48 -13.54 -3.74
CA GLY A 4 -17.57 -12.08 -3.67
C GLY A 4 -16.37 -11.50 -4.39
N SER A 5 -16.59 -10.46 -5.18
CA SER A 5 -15.51 -9.68 -5.78
C SER A 5 -15.72 -8.19 -5.54
N THR A 6 -14.60 -7.51 -5.33
CA THR A 6 -14.53 -6.07 -5.13
C THR A 6 -13.70 -5.40 -6.22
N ARG A 7 -13.84 -4.09 -6.33
CA ARG A 7 -13.10 -3.25 -7.27
C ARG A 7 -11.60 -3.28 -6.94
N ALA A 8 -10.78 -3.66 -7.92
CA ALA A 8 -9.32 -3.68 -7.80
C ALA A 8 -8.67 -2.42 -8.41
N VAL A 9 -7.42 -2.17 -8.00
CA VAL A 9 -6.49 -1.20 -8.61
C VAL A 9 -5.51 -1.93 -9.53
N ARG A 10 -4.98 -1.21 -10.53
CA ARG A 10 -3.93 -1.65 -11.44
C ARG A 10 -2.92 -0.54 -11.65
N GLY A 11 -1.68 -0.88 -11.95
CA GLY A 11 -0.62 0.05 -12.31
C GLY A 11 0.09 0.69 -11.14
N VAL A 12 0.24 -0.03 -10.02
CA VAL A 12 1.05 0.43 -8.89
C VAL A 12 2.53 0.44 -9.29
N SER A 13 3.17 1.59 -9.10
CA SER A 13 4.61 1.81 -9.33
C SER A 13 5.31 2.17 -8.02
N SER A 14 6.65 2.17 -8.03
CA SER A 14 7.51 2.53 -6.88
C SER A 14 7.18 3.89 -6.29
N VAL A 15 6.67 4.79 -7.14
CA VAL A 15 6.14 6.10 -6.78
C VAL A 15 4.63 6.01 -6.84
N THR A 16 3.94 6.51 -5.81
CA THR A 16 2.48 6.43 -5.75
C THR A 16 1.85 7.38 -6.77
N GLY A 17 1.08 6.79 -7.68
CA GLY A 17 0.28 7.49 -8.67
C GLY A 17 -0.02 6.58 -9.85
N GLY A 18 -0.72 7.10 -10.85
CA GLY A 18 -0.99 6.38 -12.10
C GLY A 18 -1.93 5.17 -12.00
N VAL A 19 -2.35 4.79 -10.80
CA VAL A 19 -3.25 3.66 -10.59
C VAL A 19 -4.61 3.89 -11.25
N VAL A 20 -5.13 2.83 -11.87
CA VAL A 20 -6.42 2.83 -12.53
C VAL A 20 -7.32 1.78 -11.92
N THR A 21 -8.58 2.14 -11.79
CA THR A 21 -9.63 1.32 -11.22
C THR A 21 -10.87 1.23 -12.10
N LEU A 22 -10.87 1.96 -13.23
CA LEU A 22 -11.93 1.99 -14.25
C LEU A 22 -11.30 2.11 -15.63
N ALA A 23 -11.70 1.26 -16.56
CA ALA A 23 -11.31 1.26 -17.97
C ALA A 23 -12.43 0.63 -18.81
N PRO A 24 -12.54 0.95 -20.11
CA PRO A 24 -13.47 0.29 -21.02
C PRO A 24 -13.32 -1.24 -21.01
N GLY A 25 -14.45 -1.96 -20.97
CA GLY A 25 -14.47 -3.42 -21.05
C GLY A 25 -14.07 -4.15 -19.76
N LEU A 26 -13.98 -3.45 -18.63
CA LEU A 26 -13.75 -4.10 -17.34
C LEU A 26 -14.86 -5.11 -17.03
N PRO A 27 -14.50 -6.30 -16.49
CA PRO A 27 -15.49 -7.24 -16.03
C PRO A 27 -16.30 -6.62 -14.89
N PRO A 28 -17.55 -7.07 -14.72
CA PRO A 28 -18.33 -6.63 -13.58
C PRO A 28 -17.77 -7.19 -12.27
N PHE A 29 -18.26 -6.71 -11.13
CA PHE A 29 -17.87 -7.22 -9.82
C PHE A 29 -19.05 -7.32 -8.85
N GLY A 30 -18.91 -8.09 -7.78
CA GLY A 30 -19.99 -8.32 -6.82
C GLY A 30 -20.14 -9.80 -6.46
N LEU A 31 -21.37 -10.27 -6.34
CA LEU A 31 -21.71 -11.63 -5.92
C LEU A 31 -21.89 -12.54 -7.13
N TRP A 32 -21.11 -13.61 -7.17
CA TRP A 32 -21.11 -14.59 -8.24
C TRP A 32 -21.58 -15.95 -7.74
N LYS A 33 -22.31 -16.68 -8.58
CA LYS A 33 -22.72 -18.06 -8.34
C LYS A 33 -22.17 -18.98 -9.41
N SER A 34 -21.64 -20.12 -8.97
CA SER A 34 -21.30 -21.26 -9.82
C SER A 34 -22.03 -22.52 -9.37
N THR A 35 -22.58 -23.24 -10.34
CA THR A 35 -23.29 -24.52 -10.16
C THR A 35 -22.52 -25.72 -10.72
N ASP A 36 -21.32 -25.50 -11.27
CA ASP A 36 -20.51 -26.49 -11.99
C ASP A 36 -19.10 -26.64 -11.41
N GLY A 37 -18.96 -26.41 -10.11
CA GLY A 37 -17.68 -26.56 -9.41
C GLY A 37 -16.68 -25.44 -9.66
N GLY A 38 -17.13 -24.28 -10.12
CA GLY A 38 -16.30 -23.10 -10.37
C GLY A 38 -15.79 -22.95 -11.79
N ALA A 39 -16.30 -23.74 -12.74
CA ALA A 39 -15.92 -23.60 -14.14
C ALA A 39 -16.57 -22.37 -14.78
N ASN A 40 -17.83 -22.08 -14.44
CA ASN A 40 -18.55 -20.90 -14.90
C ASN A 40 -19.23 -20.16 -13.75
N PHE A 41 -19.34 -18.84 -13.90
CA PHE A 41 -19.95 -17.96 -12.90
C PHE A 41 -21.00 -17.05 -13.53
N THR A 42 -22.09 -16.83 -12.81
CA THR A 42 -23.13 -15.84 -13.14
C THR A 42 -23.17 -14.78 -12.05
N LEU A 43 -23.16 -13.51 -12.44
CA LEU A 43 -23.31 -12.38 -11.53
C LEU A 43 -24.76 -12.32 -11.04
N LEU A 44 -24.94 -12.21 -9.73
CA LEU A 44 -26.26 -12.11 -9.09
C LEU A 44 -26.64 -10.64 -8.88
N SER A 45 -27.95 -10.35 -8.95
CA SER A 45 -28.53 -9.01 -8.84
C SER A 45 -27.72 -7.90 -9.54
N PRO A 46 -27.38 -8.07 -10.84
CA PRO A 46 -26.56 -7.11 -11.56
C PRO A 46 -27.32 -5.81 -11.79
N GLU A 47 -26.68 -4.69 -11.48
CA GLU A 47 -27.20 -3.36 -11.77
C GLU A 47 -26.11 -2.50 -12.44
N GLY A 48 -26.52 -1.69 -13.41
CA GLY A 48 -25.63 -0.76 -14.09
C GLY A 48 -25.45 0.52 -13.29
N ILE A 49 -24.19 0.90 -13.03
CA ILE A 49 -23.85 2.13 -12.32
C ILE A 49 -22.72 2.89 -13.02
N CYS A 50 -22.79 4.22 -12.97
CA CYS A 50 -21.74 5.10 -13.47
C CYS A 50 -20.90 5.58 -12.29
N LEU A 51 -19.66 5.10 -12.18
CA LEU A 51 -18.74 5.47 -11.10
C LEU A 51 -17.93 6.73 -11.43
N ASN A 52 -17.77 7.06 -12.71
CA ASN A 52 -17.12 8.30 -13.12
C ASN A 52 -17.74 8.84 -14.41
N PRO A 53 -18.64 9.83 -14.35
CA PRO A 53 -19.27 10.41 -15.53
C PRO A 53 -18.32 11.28 -16.37
N LEU A 54 -17.11 11.56 -15.90
CA LEU A 54 -16.11 12.36 -16.61
C LEU A 54 -15.30 11.53 -17.61
N LEU A 55 -15.34 10.19 -17.53
CA LEU A 55 -14.67 9.33 -18.51
C LEU A 55 -15.51 9.20 -19.78
N GLU A 56 -14.83 9.14 -20.94
CA GLU A 56 -15.49 9.09 -22.24
C GLU A 56 -16.20 7.75 -22.48
N GLY A 57 -17.35 7.79 -23.16
CA GLY A 57 -18.12 6.61 -23.52
C GLY A 57 -18.59 5.81 -22.31
N ASP A 58 -18.32 4.50 -22.31
CA ASP A 58 -18.69 3.60 -21.22
C ASP A 58 -17.51 3.31 -20.24
N ALA A 59 -16.39 4.04 -20.35
CA ALA A 59 -15.20 3.84 -19.50
C ALA A 59 -15.48 4.01 -17.99
N GLY A 60 -16.46 4.84 -17.64
CA GLY A 60 -16.89 5.08 -16.25
C GLY A 60 -18.06 4.21 -15.79
N ARG A 61 -18.57 3.32 -16.65
CA ARG A 61 -19.78 2.52 -16.40
C ARG A 61 -19.44 1.07 -16.19
N ILE A 62 -20.02 0.49 -15.14
CA ILE A 62 -19.80 -0.93 -14.77
C ILE A 62 -21.13 -1.58 -14.39
N GLN A 63 -21.15 -2.91 -14.39
CA GLN A 63 -22.21 -3.70 -13.75
C GLN A 63 -21.70 -4.18 -12.39
N SER A 64 -22.53 -4.04 -11.36
CA SER A 64 -22.21 -4.48 -10.01
C SER A 64 -23.43 -5.04 -9.30
N THR A 65 -23.24 -6.06 -8.47
CA THR A 65 -24.30 -6.59 -7.60
C THR A 65 -24.83 -5.48 -6.68
N PHE A 66 -26.16 -5.32 -6.63
CA PHE A 66 -26.87 -4.28 -5.84
C PHE A 66 -26.51 -2.83 -6.23
N GLY A 67 -25.82 -2.64 -7.36
CA GLY A 67 -25.21 -1.37 -7.75
C GLY A 67 -24.06 -0.91 -6.85
N SER A 68 -23.47 -1.82 -6.07
CA SER A 68 -22.38 -1.46 -5.14
C SER A 68 -21.22 -0.76 -5.84
N ALA A 69 -20.72 0.34 -5.27
CA ALA A 69 -19.63 1.11 -5.87
C ALA A 69 -18.26 0.41 -5.78
N ARG A 70 -18.10 -0.52 -4.83
CA ARG A 70 -16.86 -1.27 -4.63
C ARG A 70 -17.04 -2.78 -4.63
N GLY A 71 -18.28 -3.29 -4.60
CA GLY A 71 -18.60 -4.72 -4.75
C GLY A 71 -19.06 -5.39 -3.46
N VAL A 72 -18.91 -6.71 -3.40
CA VAL A 72 -19.34 -7.57 -2.29
C VAL A 72 -18.12 -8.10 -1.58
N ASN A 73 -17.93 -7.72 -0.32
CA ASN A 73 -16.73 -8.03 0.48
C ASN A 73 -16.86 -9.30 1.33
N HIS A 74 -18.08 -9.71 1.71
CA HIS A 74 -18.30 -10.88 2.56
C HIS A 74 -19.50 -11.69 2.08
N ILE A 75 -19.42 -13.01 2.16
CA ILE A 75 -20.53 -13.93 1.92
C ILE A 75 -20.48 -15.06 2.94
N GLU A 76 -21.61 -15.36 3.57
CA GLU A 76 -21.73 -16.51 4.46
C GLU A 76 -23.06 -17.21 4.24
N PHE A 77 -23.06 -18.54 4.34
CA PHE A 77 -24.29 -19.32 4.36
C PHE A 77 -24.91 -19.26 5.75
N ASP A 78 -26.24 -19.28 5.82
CA ASP A 78 -26.93 -19.55 7.07
C ASP A 78 -26.48 -20.93 7.62
N PRO A 79 -26.22 -21.07 8.93
CA PRO A 79 -25.85 -22.36 9.51
C PRO A 79 -26.86 -23.49 9.24
N ASN A 80 -28.12 -23.14 8.94
CA ASN A 80 -29.20 -24.06 8.56
C ASN A 80 -29.50 -24.03 7.05
N TYR A 81 -28.54 -23.62 6.20
CA TYR A 81 -28.71 -23.47 4.75
C TYR A 81 -29.35 -24.67 4.06
N LEU A 82 -29.01 -25.91 4.45
CA LEU A 82 -29.62 -27.11 3.86
C LEU A 82 -31.15 -27.20 4.06
N ALA A 83 -31.69 -26.52 5.07
CA ALA A 83 -33.12 -26.48 5.37
C ALA A 83 -33.83 -25.24 4.81
N ASN A 84 -33.14 -24.09 4.74
CA ASN A 84 -33.76 -22.80 4.42
C ASN A 84 -33.21 -22.11 3.16
N SER A 85 -32.19 -22.68 2.50
CA SER A 85 -31.49 -22.12 1.33
C SER A 85 -31.08 -20.64 1.51
N THR A 86 -30.77 -20.24 2.75
CA THR A 86 -30.51 -18.85 3.12
C THR A 86 -29.03 -18.52 3.10
N LEU A 87 -28.66 -17.41 2.46
CA LEU A 87 -27.31 -16.88 2.44
C LEU A 87 -27.31 -15.37 2.64
N TYR A 88 -26.18 -14.86 3.09
CA TYR A 88 -25.96 -13.46 3.40
C TYR A 88 -24.79 -12.92 2.60
N ALA A 89 -24.86 -11.65 2.19
CA ALA A 89 -23.80 -10.96 1.48
C ALA A 89 -23.65 -9.53 1.99
N ALA A 90 -22.43 -9.10 2.31
CA ALA A 90 -22.12 -7.72 2.63
C ALA A 90 -21.62 -6.99 1.40
N ALA A 91 -22.16 -5.81 1.14
CA ALA A 91 -21.79 -4.98 0.01
C ALA A 91 -21.42 -3.57 0.47
N PHE A 92 -20.53 -2.92 -0.28
CA PHE A 92 -20.28 -1.50 -0.11
C PHE A 92 -21.47 -0.67 -0.61
N PRO A 93 -21.70 0.54 -0.07
CA PRO A 93 -22.75 1.43 -0.57
C PRO A 93 -22.59 1.84 -2.04
N ARG A 94 -23.66 2.43 -2.57
CA ARG A 94 -23.73 2.97 -3.93
C ARG A 94 -23.25 4.41 -3.98
N ILE A 95 -22.81 4.87 -5.15
CA ILE A 95 -22.42 6.28 -5.35
C ILE A 95 -23.63 7.21 -5.62
N ASP A 96 -24.75 6.68 -6.12
CA ASP A 96 -25.93 7.46 -6.53
C ASP A 96 -26.96 7.69 -5.41
N LEU A 97 -26.67 7.20 -4.19
CA LEU A 97 -27.48 7.36 -2.98
C LEU A 97 -28.91 6.79 -3.06
N THR A 98 -29.21 5.93 -4.04
CA THR A 98 -30.56 5.36 -4.22
C THR A 98 -30.88 4.17 -3.29
N GLY A 99 -30.07 3.98 -2.23
CA GLY A 99 -30.16 2.88 -1.28
C GLY A 99 -29.30 1.69 -1.70
N GLY A 100 -28.43 1.20 -0.79
CA GLY A 100 -27.49 0.11 -1.06
C GLY A 100 -26.49 -0.10 0.09
N GLY A 101 -25.68 -1.16 0.01
CA GLY A 101 -24.64 -1.49 0.99
C GLY A 101 -25.13 -2.30 2.21
N GLY A 102 -24.31 -2.43 3.25
CA GLY A 102 -24.63 -3.22 4.45
C GLY A 102 -24.81 -4.71 4.16
N VAL A 103 -25.67 -5.40 4.91
CA VAL A 103 -25.89 -6.85 4.78
C VAL A 103 -27.21 -7.16 4.07
N TRP A 104 -27.13 -8.02 3.06
CA TRP A 104 -28.22 -8.52 2.24
C TRP A 104 -28.47 -9.99 2.53
N ARG A 105 -29.73 -10.41 2.49
CA ARG A 105 -30.17 -11.78 2.69
C ARG A 105 -30.91 -12.28 1.46
N SER A 106 -30.60 -13.50 1.04
CA SER A 106 -31.43 -14.30 0.14
C SER A 106 -31.89 -15.55 0.87
N ASN A 107 -33.14 -15.98 0.65
CA ASN A 107 -33.72 -17.23 1.16
C ASN A 107 -34.19 -18.18 0.06
N ASP A 108 -33.73 -17.93 -1.15
CA ASP A 108 -34.09 -18.66 -2.37
C ASP A 108 -32.83 -18.95 -3.19
N ASP A 109 -31.73 -19.23 -2.48
CA ASP A 109 -30.45 -19.62 -3.08
C ASP A 109 -29.84 -18.57 -4.03
N GLY A 110 -30.03 -17.30 -3.70
CA GLY A 110 -29.50 -16.14 -4.42
C GLY A 110 -30.36 -15.65 -5.59
N ALA A 111 -31.63 -16.04 -5.68
CA ALA A 111 -32.52 -15.57 -6.74
C ALA A 111 -33.08 -14.16 -6.43
N THR A 112 -33.42 -13.88 -5.17
CA THR A 112 -33.85 -12.56 -4.69
C THR A 112 -33.10 -12.18 -3.41
N PHE A 113 -32.98 -10.87 -3.18
CA PHE A 113 -32.28 -10.33 -2.01
C PHE A 113 -33.11 -9.25 -1.32
N THR A 114 -33.00 -9.21 0.01
CA THR A 114 -33.56 -8.17 0.88
C THR A 114 -32.44 -7.61 1.74
N GLN A 115 -32.30 -6.28 1.83
CA GLN A 115 -31.37 -5.65 2.76
C GLN A 115 -31.89 -5.85 4.19
N ILE A 116 -31.07 -6.43 5.06
CA ILE A 116 -31.43 -6.73 6.46
C ILE A 116 -30.64 -5.89 7.46
N TYR A 117 -29.52 -5.29 7.04
CA TYR A 117 -28.73 -4.37 7.83
C TYR A 117 -28.40 -3.13 6.99
N THR A 118 -28.72 -1.95 7.51
CA THR A 118 -28.37 -0.67 6.90
C THR A 118 -26.97 -0.26 7.37
N PRO A 119 -26.06 0.10 6.46
CA PRO A 119 -24.72 0.56 6.83
C PRO A 119 -24.75 1.82 7.72
N LEU A 120 -23.71 2.02 8.53
CA LEU A 120 -23.53 3.17 9.39
C LEU A 120 -23.51 4.49 8.62
N ALA A 121 -22.79 4.53 7.49
CA ALA A 121 -22.75 5.67 6.59
C ALA A 121 -23.23 5.28 5.17
N PRO A 122 -24.55 5.22 4.92
CA PRO A 122 -25.11 4.76 3.64
C PRO A 122 -24.75 5.66 2.44
N ALA A 123 -24.28 6.88 2.68
CA ALA A 123 -23.81 7.80 1.64
C ALA A 123 -22.30 7.70 1.37
N ASN A 124 -21.55 6.93 2.17
CA ASN A 124 -20.12 6.77 2.04
C ASN A 124 -19.82 5.44 1.34
N ILE A 125 -19.30 5.49 0.12
CA ILE A 125 -18.94 4.28 -0.66
C ILE A 125 -17.84 3.43 -0.02
N ASN A 126 -17.15 3.97 1.00
CA ASN A 126 -16.12 3.27 1.76
C ASN A 126 -16.66 2.57 3.01
N ASP A 127 -17.93 2.78 3.36
CA ASP A 127 -18.55 2.09 4.49
C ASP A 127 -18.61 0.57 4.24
N ARG A 128 -18.15 -0.20 5.22
CA ARG A 128 -17.85 -1.62 5.09
C ARG A 128 -18.36 -2.39 6.29
N ALA A 129 -19.52 -3.00 6.10
CA ALA A 129 -20.00 -4.05 6.99
C ALA A 129 -19.24 -5.36 6.75
N GLU A 130 -18.76 -5.96 7.82
CA GLU A 130 -18.33 -7.36 7.90
C GLU A 130 -19.26 -8.06 8.89
N PHE A 131 -19.46 -9.36 8.74
CA PHE A 131 -20.37 -10.08 9.62
C PHE A 131 -19.95 -11.53 9.81
N ALA A 132 -20.52 -12.16 10.83
CA ALA A 132 -20.45 -13.60 11.01
C ALA A 132 -21.77 -14.15 11.54
N VAL A 133 -22.20 -15.32 11.07
CA VAL A 133 -23.43 -15.98 11.52
C VAL A 133 -23.18 -17.27 12.31
N THR A 134 -24.06 -17.55 13.27
CA THR A 134 -23.99 -18.74 14.13
C THR A 134 -25.36 -19.17 14.61
N THR A 135 -25.48 -20.41 15.10
CA THR A 135 -26.75 -20.93 15.63
C THR A 135 -26.85 -20.70 17.13
N VAL A 136 -27.93 -20.07 17.59
CA VAL A 136 -28.28 -19.94 19.01
C VAL A 136 -29.75 -20.31 19.21
N SER A 137 -30.03 -21.26 20.10
CA SER A 137 -31.42 -21.68 20.42
C SER A 137 -32.28 -22.04 19.19
N GLY A 138 -31.67 -22.57 18.13
CA GLY A 138 -32.35 -22.91 16.87
C GLY A 138 -32.60 -21.72 15.92
N LEU A 139 -32.18 -20.51 16.29
CA LEU A 139 -32.22 -19.30 15.48
C LEU A 139 -30.82 -18.98 14.93
N THR A 140 -30.78 -18.11 13.92
CA THR A 140 -29.52 -17.60 13.36
C THR A 140 -29.19 -16.26 13.99
N ARG A 141 -28.13 -16.25 14.80
CA ARG A 141 -27.50 -15.02 15.30
C ARG A 141 -26.52 -14.48 14.27
N MET A 142 -26.44 -13.15 14.17
CA MET A 142 -25.45 -12.45 13.38
C MET A 142 -24.75 -11.40 14.24
N TYR A 143 -23.42 -11.36 14.14
CA TYR A 143 -22.61 -10.21 14.56
C TYR A 143 -22.27 -9.39 13.32
N VAL A 144 -22.30 -8.07 13.42
CA VAL A 144 -21.90 -7.15 12.35
C VAL A 144 -20.89 -6.17 12.92
N GLY A 145 -19.77 -5.99 12.26
CA GLY A 145 -18.80 -4.95 12.53
C GLY A 145 -18.83 -3.98 11.36
N ASP A 146 -19.14 -2.72 11.61
CA ASP A 146 -19.35 -1.73 10.55
C ASP A 146 -18.59 -0.44 10.84
N GLY A 147 -18.06 0.18 9.78
CA GLY A 147 -17.25 1.38 9.84
C GLY A 147 -16.75 1.82 8.46
N ASN A 148 -16.01 2.94 8.45
CA ASN A 148 -15.55 3.57 7.22
C ASN A 148 -14.16 4.21 7.40
N THR A 149 -14.05 5.52 7.17
CA THR A 149 -12.85 6.34 7.38
C THR A 149 -12.85 7.01 8.77
N GLY A 150 -13.50 6.38 9.75
CA GLY A 150 -13.57 6.83 11.15
C GLY A 150 -14.64 7.91 11.44
N SER A 151 -15.55 8.20 10.51
CA SER A 151 -16.64 9.16 10.74
C SER A 151 -17.92 8.76 9.98
N PRO A 152 -18.95 8.21 10.66
CA PRO A 152 -19.00 7.87 12.09
C PRO A 152 -17.95 6.81 12.48
N THR A 153 -17.63 6.74 13.77
CA THR A 153 -16.73 5.72 14.33
C THR A 153 -17.29 4.32 14.09
N ALA A 154 -16.40 3.35 13.98
CA ALA A 154 -16.80 1.96 13.77
C ALA A 154 -17.44 1.35 15.03
N HIS A 155 -18.49 0.56 14.83
CA HIS A 155 -19.31 -0.05 15.89
C HIS A 155 -19.55 -1.53 15.60
N VAL A 156 -19.87 -2.27 16.66
CA VAL A 156 -20.23 -3.69 16.62
C VAL A 156 -21.69 -3.86 16.99
N PHE A 157 -22.41 -4.67 16.22
CA PHE A 157 -23.83 -4.94 16.36
C PHE A 157 -24.09 -6.43 16.47
N ARG A 158 -25.23 -6.78 17.08
CA ARG A 158 -25.71 -8.17 17.14
C ARG A 158 -27.22 -8.24 16.92
N SER A 159 -27.67 -9.25 16.19
CA SER A 159 -29.06 -9.71 16.22
C SER A 159 -29.11 -11.20 16.48
N ASP A 160 -30.06 -11.66 17.30
CA ASP A 160 -30.20 -13.07 17.67
C ASP A 160 -31.13 -13.85 16.72
N ASP A 161 -31.77 -13.17 15.75
CA ASP A 161 -32.61 -13.80 14.73
C ASP A 161 -32.64 -12.99 13.42
N VAL A 162 -31.70 -13.29 12.52
CA VAL A 162 -31.62 -12.69 11.17
C VAL A 162 -32.34 -13.52 10.10
N ALA A 163 -32.73 -14.75 10.40
CA ALA A 163 -33.35 -15.64 9.43
C ALA A 163 -34.77 -15.18 9.04
N THR A 164 -35.40 -14.31 9.84
CA THR A 164 -36.72 -13.70 9.57
C THR A 164 -36.72 -12.70 8.41
N GLY A 165 -35.57 -12.12 8.07
CA GLY A 165 -35.46 -11.05 7.07
C GLY A 165 -35.81 -9.64 7.58
N VAL A 166 -36.18 -9.49 8.85
CA VAL A 166 -36.43 -8.18 9.52
C VAL A 166 -35.79 -8.15 10.91
N PRO A 167 -34.47 -8.35 11.01
CA PRO A 167 -33.79 -8.40 12.30
C PRO A 167 -33.83 -7.08 13.05
N VAL A 168 -33.73 -7.17 14.38
CA VAL A 168 -33.42 -6.03 15.24
C VAL A 168 -31.97 -6.18 15.68
N PHE A 169 -31.15 -5.19 15.33
CA PHE A 169 -29.75 -5.13 15.75
C PHE A 169 -29.60 -4.28 17.01
N ILE A 170 -28.82 -4.79 17.96
CA ILE A 170 -28.41 -4.09 19.17
C ILE A 170 -26.99 -3.60 18.94
N ASP A 171 -26.74 -2.32 19.23
CA ASP A 171 -25.40 -1.73 19.25
C ASP A 171 -24.66 -2.21 20.51
N LEU A 172 -23.71 -3.12 20.32
CA LEU A 172 -22.92 -3.69 21.41
C LEU A 172 -21.92 -2.67 21.94
N THR A 173 -21.25 -1.94 21.05
CA THR A 173 -20.27 -0.89 21.38
C THR A 173 -20.86 0.16 22.31
N ALA A 174 -22.09 0.61 22.05
CA ALA A 174 -22.78 1.59 22.88
C ALA A 174 -23.20 1.07 24.28
N MET A 175 -23.26 -0.24 24.48
CA MET A 175 -23.68 -0.86 25.75
C MET A 175 -22.53 -1.29 26.65
N GLU A 176 -21.28 -1.17 26.19
CA GLU A 176 -20.11 -1.65 26.92
C GLU A 176 -19.94 -0.95 28.28
N SER A 177 -19.52 -1.73 29.28
CA SER A 177 -19.14 -1.23 30.59
C SER A 177 -17.92 -2.01 31.08
N PRO A 178 -16.73 -1.38 31.22
CA PRO A 178 -16.42 0.02 30.88
C PRO A 178 -16.58 0.30 29.38
N ALA A 179 -16.93 1.55 29.02
CA ALA A 179 -17.06 1.96 27.63
C ALA A 179 -15.68 2.04 26.92
N GLY A 180 -15.67 1.90 25.59
CA GLY A 180 -14.49 2.10 24.76
C GLY A 180 -13.68 0.84 24.48
N GLN A 181 -14.24 -0.35 24.72
CA GLN A 181 -13.56 -1.62 24.41
C GLN A 181 -13.50 -1.79 22.89
N THR A 182 -14.62 -1.62 22.20
CA THR A 182 -14.72 -1.73 20.73
C THR A 182 -14.96 -0.40 20.01
N ASP A 183 -14.97 0.73 20.73
CA ASP A 183 -15.18 2.04 20.10
C ASP A 183 -14.12 2.30 19.04
N ASN A 184 -14.58 2.48 17.80
CA ASN A 184 -13.73 2.73 16.64
C ASN A 184 -12.61 1.66 16.47
N TYR A 185 -12.93 0.37 16.65
CA TYR A 185 -11.95 -0.74 16.74
C TYR A 185 -11.05 -0.95 15.50
N CYS A 186 -11.33 -0.29 14.38
CA CYS A 186 -10.55 -0.30 13.14
C CYS A 186 -10.09 1.13 12.74
N THR A 187 -10.22 2.07 13.67
CA THR A 187 -9.91 3.49 13.51
C THR A 187 -10.48 4.11 12.21
N GLY A 188 -9.63 4.76 11.41
CA GLY A 188 -9.97 5.35 10.12
C GLY A 188 -9.87 4.38 8.94
N GLN A 189 -9.72 3.09 9.19
CA GLN A 189 -9.32 2.12 8.17
C GLN A 189 -10.29 0.95 7.96
N CYS A 190 -11.45 0.91 8.63
CA CYS A 190 -12.47 -0.15 8.40
C CYS A 190 -12.80 -0.41 6.92
N TRP A 191 -12.74 0.62 6.08
CA TRP A 191 -12.95 0.49 4.63
C TRP A 191 -11.92 -0.40 3.90
N TYR A 192 -10.78 -0.63 4.55
CA TYR A 192 -9.59 -1.36 4.12
C TYR A 192 -9.42 -2.64 4.96
N ASP A 193 -9.46 -2.57 6.29
CA ASP A 193 -9.26 -3.70 7.21
C ASP A 193 -10.40 -3.82 8.24
N ASN A 194 -11.19 -4.87 8.12
CA ASN A 194 -12.28 -5.16 9.03
C ASN A 194 -12.54 -6.67 8.95
N PHE A 195 -12.78 -7.31 10.09
CA PHE A 195 -13.27 -8.68 10.15
C PHE A 195 -14.19 -8.90 11.34
N VAL A 196 -15.08 -9.87 11.18
CA VAL A 196 -15.91 -10.44 12.25
C VAL A 196 -15.89 -11.96 12.10
N VAL A 197 -15.59 -12.68 13.18
CA VAL A 197 -15.52 -14.15 13.15
C VAL A 197 -16.13 -14.74 14.42
N THR A 198 -17.06 -15.68 14.26
CA THR A 198 -17.59 -16.50 15.37
C THR A 198 -17.27 -17.98 15.11
N PRO A 199 -16.61 -18.70 16.04
CA PRO A 199 -16.27 -20.10 15.83
C PRO A 199 -17.52 -20.99 15.91
N ALA A 200 -17.62 -21.97 15.00
CA ALA A 200 -18.72 -22.92 14.97
C ALA A 200 -18.93 -23.60 16.34
N GLY A 201 -20.19 -23.73 16.76
CA GLY A 201 -20.56 -24.31 18.06
C GLY A 201 -20.35 -23.40 19.28
N ASN A 202 -19.86 -22.18 19.10
CA ASN A 202 -19.57 -21.23 20.17
C ASN A 202 -20.26 -19.89 19.93
N PRO A 203 -21.60 -19.83 19.96
CA PRO A 203 -22.38 -18.67 19.50
C PRO A 203 -22.19 -17.40 20.33
N ASP A 204 -21.61 -17.50 21.53
CA ASP A 204 -21.29 -16.37 22.40
C ASP A 204 -19.84 -15.90 22.24
N THR A 205 -19.02 -16.60 21.45
CA THR A 205 -17.66 -16.17 21.13
C THR A 205 -17.66 -15.41 19.81
N VAL A 206 -17.11 -14.20 19.82
CA VAL A 206 -16.91 -13.40 18.60
C VAL A 206 -15.55 -12.70 18.68
N TYR A 207 -14.85 -12.70 17.55
CA TYR A 207 -13.65 -11.93 17.32
C TYR A 207 -13.95 -10.83 16.32
N ILE A 208 -13.35 -9.67 16.56
CA ILE A 208 -13.38 -8.53 15.65
C ILE A 208 -11.98 -7.92 15.57
N GLY A 209 -11.72 -7.13 14.55
CA GLY A 209 -10.46 -6.41 14.45
C GLY A 209 -10.25 -5.75 13.10
N GLY A 210 -9.05 -5.22 12.94
CA GLY A 210 -8.62 -4.32 11.87
C GLY A 210 -7.53 -3.42 12.43
N SER A 211 -7.56 -2.14 12.10
CA SER A 211 -6.42 -1.28 12.39
C SER A 211 -6.18 -1.02 13.87
N PHE A 212 -4.91 -0.77 14.21
CA PHE A 212 -4.50 -0.43 15.55
C PHE A 212 -5.02 0.93 16.01
N ASP A 213 -5.43 0.98 17.27
CA ASP A 213 -5.54 2.22 18.03
C ASP A 213 -4.17 2.64 18.58
N TYR A 214 -3.38 3.25 17.71
CA TYR A 214 -2.06 3.79 18.05
C TYR A 214 -2.11 4.86 19.14
N GLY A 215 -3.21 5.61 19.25
CA GLY A 215 -3.34 6.72 20.20
C GLY A 215 -3.42 6.26 21.66
N THR A 216 -3.91 5.04 21.91
CA THR A 216 -4.05 4.48 23.26
C THR A 216 -3.13 3.30 23.55
N TYR A 217 -2.33 2.86 22.56
CA TYR A 217 -1.33 1.81 22.73
C TYR A 217 -0.28 2.18 23.78
N GLY A 218 -0.05 1.30 24.76
CA GLY A 218 0.82 1.56 25.91
C GLY A 218 0.17 2.42 27.00
N PHE A 219 -1.06 2.92 26.77
CA PHE A 219 -1.88 3.66 27.73
C PHE A 219 -3.10 2.83 28.16
N ALA A 220 -4.32 3.19 27.77
CA ALA A 220 -5.52 2.48 28.20
C ALA A 220 -5.68 1.09 27.53
N THR A 221 -4.94 0.80 26.45
CA THR A 221 -5.15 -0.41 25.65
C THR A 221 -3.84 -1.08 25.24
N ASN A 222 -3.94 -2.24 24.57
CA ASN A 222 -2.84 -2.93 23.92
C ASN A 222 -2.91 -2.74 22.39
N GLY A 223 -3.52 -1.65 21.93
CA GLY A 223 -3.64 -1.32 20.51
C GLY A 223 -4.92 -1.86 19.86
N ARG A 224 -5.62 -2.84 20.46
CA ARG A 224 -6.97 -3.28 20.05
C ARG A 224 -7.11 -3.78 18.59
N GLY A 225 -6.02 -4.18 17.94
CA GLY A 225 -6.08 -4.72 16.57
C GLY A 225 -6.87 -6.02 16.44
N VAL A 226 -6.92 -6.83 17.51
CA VAL A 226 -7.78 -8.03 17.57
C VAL A 226 -8.45 -8.08 18.93
N LEU A 227 -9.78 -8.06 18.95
CA LEU A 227 -10.59 -8.11 20.15
C LEU A 227 -11.43 -9.38 20.19
N ARG A 228 -11.67 -9.91 21.39
CA ARG A 228 -12.41 -11.14 21.62
C ARG A 228 -13.44 -10.99 22.72
N SER A 229 -14.67 -11.41 22.44
CA SER A 229 -15.73 -11.60 23.43
C SER A 229 -16.05 -13.09 23.63
N THR A 230 -16.55 -13.45 24.82
CA THR A 230 -17.09 -14.79 25.15
C THR A 230 -18.50 -14.75 25.75
N ASP A 231 -19.13 -13.59 25.75
CA ASP A 231 -20.42 -13.31 26.37
C ASP A 231 -21.38 -12.63 25.38
N ALA A 232 -21.29 -13.06 24.12
CA ALA A 232 -22.08 -12.57 23.00
C ALA A 232 -21.90 -11.07 22.71
N GLY A 233 -20.68 -10.56 22.90
CA GLY A 233 -20.31 -9.18 22.65
C GLY A 233 -20.69 -8.21 23.76
N ALA A 234 -21.01 -8.69 24.97
CA ALA A 234 -21.29 -7.80 26.11
C ALA A 234 -20.00 -7.19 26.69
N SER A 235 -18.89 -7.92 26.62
CA SER A 235 -17.55 -7.42 26.93
C SER A 235 -16.48 -8.06 26.04
N PHE A 236 -15.37 -7.36 25.88
CA PHE A 236 -14.24 -7.71 25.03
C PHE A 236 -12.92 -7.68 25.80
N THR A 237 -11.95 -8.43 25.26
CA THR A 237 -10.57 -8.56 25.74
C THR A 237 -9.61 -8.43 24.56
N ASP A 238 -8.42 -7.91 24.79
CA ASP A 238 -7.45 -7.55 23.75
C ASP A 238 -6.50 -8.72 23.47
N MET A 239 -6.52 -9.22 22.22
CA MET A 239 -5.71 -10.34 21.77
C MET A 239 -4.41 -9.91 21.09
N THR A 240 -4.21 -8.61 20.86
CA THR A 240 -3.14 -8.07 20.01
C THR A 240 -1.75 -8.46 20.50
N TRP A 241 -1.55 -8.56 21.81
CA TRP A 241 -0.29 -8.92 22.45
C TRP A 241 -0.45 -10.08 23.41
N ASP A 242 0.57 -10.92 23.49
CA ASP A 242 0.61 -12.00 24.47
C ASP A 242 1.10 -11.56 25.85
N SER A 243 0.92 -12.45 26.83
CA SER A 243 1.34 -12.24 28.23
C SER A 243 2.86 -12.28 28.46
N THR A 244 3.66 -12.70 27.49
CA THR A 244 5.13 -12.73 27.63
C THR A 244 5.73 -11.34 27.40
N THR A 245 4.96 -10.46 26.77
CA THR A 245 5.38 -9.11 26.41
C THR A 245 5.16 -8.17 27.59
N LYS A 246 6.23 -7.50 28.04
CA LYS A 246 6.10 -6.37 28.98
C LYS A 246 5.49 -5.18 28.23
N PRO A 247 4.69 -4.33 28.89
CA PRO A 247 4.08 -3.19 28.23
C PRO A 247 5.19 -2.25 27.74
N THR A 248 5.08 -1.82 26.48
CA THR A 248 5.95 -0.81 25.88
C THR A 248 5.83 0.49 26.68
N PRO A 249 6.94 1.12 27.09
CA PRO A 249 6.89 2.40 27.79
C PRO A 249 6.04 3.44 27.02
N PRO A 250 5.25 4.28 27.70
CA PRO A 250 4.48 5.33 27.03
C PRO A 250 5.35 6.20 26.11
N GLY A 251 4.88 6.44 24.88
CA GLY A 251 5.61 7.24 23.88
C GLY A 251 6.82 6.55 23.23
N SER A 252 6.97 5.23 23.41
CA SER A 252 8.08 4.45 22.82
C SER A 252 7.64 3.42 21.78
N CYS A 253 6.43 3.56 21.21
CA CYS A 253 5.86 2.62 20.24
C CYS A 253 6.76 2.35 19.03
N CYS A 254 7.72 3.23 18.76
CA CYS A 254 8.68 3.11 17.67
C CYS A 254 10.13 2.86 18.12
N GLN A 255 10.46 2.77 19.42
CA GLN A 255 11.84 2.54 19.84
C GLN A 255 12.31 1.15 19.39
N PRO A 256 13.57 0.99 18.92
CA PRO A 256 14.09 -0.33 18.53
C PRO A 256 14.16 -1.22 19.78
N ASN A 257 13.13 -2.05 19.99
CA ASN A 257 13.13 -3.06 21.02
C ASN A 257 13.75 -4.33 20.43
N PRO A 258 14.93 -4.78 20.90
CA PRO A 258 15.57 -6.01 20.43
C PRO A 258 14.79 -7.28 20.79
N ILE A 259 13.73 -7.15 21.59
CA ILE A 259 12.77 -8.22 21.85
C ILE A 259 11.65 -8.04 20.84
N ALA A 260 11.58 -8.90 19.82
CA ALA A 260 10.39 -9.01 18.97
C ALA A 260 9.19 -9.18 19.92
N PRO A 261 8.34 -8.16 20.10
CA PRO A 261 7.24 -8.30 21.02
C PRO A 261 6.29 -9.31 20.38
N ASN A 262 5.85 -10.32 21.14
CA ASN A 262 5.02 -11.40 20.61
C ASN A 262 3.58 -10.86 20.48
N GLY A 263 3.39 -9.99 19.50
CA GLY A 263 2.12 -9.40 19.11
C GLY A 263 1.87 -9.55 17.63
N MET A 264 0.65 -9.21 17.24
CA MET A 264 0.21 -9.22 15.85
C MET A 264 0.54 -7.88 15.19
N HIS A 265 0.81 -7.92 13.89
CA HIS A 265 0.91 -6.70 13.09
C HIS A 265 -0.51 -6.20 12.76
N PRO A 266 -0.77 -4.88 12.68
CA PRO A 266 -2.05 -4.32 12.22
C PRO A 266 -2.41 -4.77 10.79
N ASP A 267 -3.60 -4.37 10.34
CA ASP A 267 -4.09 -4.53 8.97
C ASP A 267 -4.55 -5.96 8.66
N GLN A 268 -5.42 -6.49 9.53
CA GLN A 268 -5.96 -7.85 9.44
C GLN A 268 -6.91 -8.03 8.25
N HIS A 269 -6.57 -8.98 7.38
CA HIS A 269 -7.36 -9.36 6.20
C HIS A 269 -7.81 -10.83 6.21
N GLY A 270 -7.28 -11.66 7.10
CA GLY A 270 -7.70 -13.04 7.26
C GLY A 270 -7.61 -13.49 8.70
N PHE A 271 -8.72 -14.00 9.26
CA PHE A 271 -8.75 -14.48 10.63
C PHE A 271 -9.52 -15.80 10.70
N VAL A 272 -8.95 -16.80 11.37
CA VAL A 272 -9.56 -18.14 11.46
C VAL A 272 -9.42 -18.69 12.86
N VAL A 273 -10.50 -19.25 13.40
CA VAL A 273 -10.55 -19.77 14.77
C VAL A 273 -10.87 -21.27 14.74
N SER A 274 -10.16 -22.05 15.54
CA SER A 274 -10.44 -23.48 15.68
C SER A 274 -11.78 -23.71 16.39
N PRO A 275 -12.73 -24.46 15.80
CA PRO A 275 -14.00 -24.76 16.47
C PRO A 275 -13.83 -25.61 17.75
N GLY A 276 -12.82 -26.47 17.79
CA GLY A 276 -12.54 -27.35 18.93
C GLY A 276 -11.78 -26.66 20.07
N ASN A 277 -11.13 -25.53 19.80
CA ASN A 277 -10.54 -24.66 20.80
C ASN A 277 -10.70 -23.21 20.35
N PRO A 278 -11.75 -22.51 20.79
CA PRO A 278 -12.01 -21.12 20.41
C PRO A 278 -10.93 -20.12 20.82
N GLY A 279 -9.93 -20.50 21.61
CA GLY A 279 -8.76 -19.66 21.87
C GLY A 279 -7.63 -19.84 20.87
N LEU A 280 -7.60 -20.95 20.12
CA LEU A 280 -6.61 -21.22 19.08
C LEU A 280 -7.06 -20.56 17.78
N PHE A 281 -6.36 -19.50 17.38
CA PHE A 281 -6.64 -18.73 16.16
C PHE A 281 -5.40 -18.52 15.32
N PHE A 282 -5.63 -18.17 14.05
CA PHE A 282 -4.63 -17.78 13.07
C PHE A 282 -5.02 -16.41 12.53
N ASP A 283 -4.07 -15.49 12.55
CA ASP A 283 -4.23 -14.11 12.08
C ASP A 283 -3.30 -13.86 10.90
N GLY A 284 -3.87 -13.34 9.82
CA GLY A 284 -3.19 -12.95 8.59
C GLY A 284 -3.36 -11.45 8.37
N SER A 285 -2.25 -10.73 8.47
CA SER A 285 -2.18 -9.27 8.29
C SER A 285 -0.95 -8.87 7.47
N ASP A 286 -0.68 -7.58 7.36
CA ASP A 286 0.43 -7.06 6.55
C ASP A 286 1.81 -7.50 7.07
N GLY A 287 1.91 -7.86 8.35
CA GLY A 287 3.11 -8.48 8.94
C GLY A 287 3.22 -9.99 8.72
N GLY A 288 2.28 -10.60 7.99
CA GLY A 288 2.25 -12.03 7.67
C GLY A 288 1.29 -12.86 8.53
N LEU A 289 1.71 -14.05 8.95
CA LEU A 289 0.86 -15.03 9.65
C LEU A 289 1.29 -15.21 11.11
N VAL A 290 0.34 -15.04 12.02
CA VAL A 290 0.49 -15.29 13.46
C VAL A 290 -0.48 -16.37 13.91
N ARG A 291 -0.11 -17.14 14.94
CA ARG A 291 -0.97 -18.15 15.56
C ARG A 291 -0.92 -18.06 17.09
N SER A 292 -2.07 -18.11 17.75
CA SER A 292 -2.12 -18.23 19.21
C SER A 292 -1.82 -19.64 19.71
N ASP A 293 -1.39 -19.77 20.95
CA ASP A 293 -1.22 -21.07 21.61
C ASP A 293 -2.54 -21.71 22.07
N GLY A 294 -3.63 -20.95 22.06
CA GLY A 294 -4.96 -21.41 22.48
C GLY A 294 -5.23 -21.31 23.98
N ALA A 295 -4.33 -20.70 24.74
CA ALA A 295 -4.47 -20.47 26.17
C ALA A 295 -4.42 -18.97 26.50
N PHE A 296 -4.81 -18.62 27.72
CA PHE A 296 -4.98 -17.23 28.13
C PHE A 296 -4.44 -16.96 29.52
N ALA A 297 -3.99 -15.73 29.76
CA ALA A 297 -3.55 -15.23 31.04
C ALA A 297 -4.21 -13.89 31.37
N ASP A 298 -4.36 -13.60 32.66
CA ASP A 298 -4.77 -12.29 33.16
C ASP A 298 -3.51 -11.45 33.42
N ILE A 299 -3.37 -10.35 32.68
CA ILE A 299 -2.29 -9.37 32.85
C ILE A 299 -2.81 -8.00 33.27
N SER A 300 -4.04 -7.90 33.77
CA SER A 300 -4.68 -6.64 34.21
C SER A 300 -3.88 -5.89 35.28
N SER A 301 -3.07 -6.61 36.07
CA SER A 301 -2.14 -6.01 37.03
C SER A 301 -1.09 -5.09 36.38
N GLN A 302 -0.83 -5.22 35.08
CA GLN A 302 0.06 -4.32 34.34
C GLN A 302 -0.49 -2.89 34.27
N CYS A 303 -1.81 -2.72 34.28
CA CYS A 303 -2.46 -1.41 34.24
C CYS A 303 -2.14 -0.54 35.45
N THR A 304 -1.84 -1.16 36.60
CA THR A 304 -1.41 -0.43 37.81
C THR A 304 0.09 -0.51 38.05
N THR A 305 0.74 -1.60 37.64
CA THR A 305 2.18 -1.82 37.88
C THR A 305 3.06 -1.00 36.95
N TYR A 306 2.70 -0.92 35.66
CA TYR A 306 3.53 -0.28 34.64
C TYR A 306 2.89 0.99 34.05
N ARG A 307 1.57 1.12 34.13
CA ARG A 307 0.81 2.25 33.57
C ARG A 307 0.27 3.16 34.68
N THR A 308 1.18 3.62 35.55
CA THR A 308 0.85 4.27 36.83
C THR A 308 0.07 5.58 36.72
N THR A 309 -0.08 6.15 35.52
CA THR A 309 -0.84 7.36 35.26
C THR A 309 -2.33 7.10 34.96
N LEU A 310 -2.74 5.85 34.73
CA LEU A 310 -4.14 5.50 34.47
C LEU A 310 -5.00 5.63 35.72
N SER A 311 -6.21 6.17 35.55
CA SER A 311 -7.21 6.29 36.62
C SER A 311 -8.63 6.28 36.05
N GLY A 312 -9.64 6.17 36.91
CA GLY A 312 -11.05 6.24 36.49
C GLY A 312 -11.42 5.22 35.41
N ASN A 313 -12.13 5.67 34.38
CA ASN A 313 -12.61 4.81 33.30
C ASN A 313 -11.47 4.21 32.47
N ASP A 314 -10.36 4.93 32.27
CA ASP A 314 -9.22 4.43 31.49
C ASP A 314 -8.52 3.26 32.19
N LEU A 315 -8.45 3.31 33.53
CA LEU A 315 -7.93 2.19 34.33
C LEU A 315 -8.85 0.98 34.23
N LEU A 316 -10.18 1.18 34.34
CA LEU A 316 -11.16 0.10 34.21
C LEU A 316 -11.13 -0.52 32.82
N LEU A 317 -11.05 0.30 31.77
CA LEU A 317 -10.93 -0.14 30.38
C LEU A 317 -9.67 -1.00 30.19
N CYS A 318 -8.52 -0.52 30.66
CA CYS A 318 -7.27 -1.29 30.61
C CYS A 318 -7.41 -2.63 31.32
N GLN A 319 -7.96 -2.65 32.54
CA GLN A 319 -8.13 -3.88 33.31
C GLN A 319 -9.08 -4.87 32.62
N GLN A 320 -10.18 -4.38 32.03
CA GLN A 320 -11.10 -5.19 31.26
C GLN A 320 -10.41 -5.82 30.04
N LEU A 321 -9.76 -5.01 29.21
CA LEU A 321 -9.09 -5.48 28.00
C LEU A 321 -7.95 -6.47 28.29
N LEU A 322 -7.22 -6.26 29.40
CA LEU A 322 -6.08 -7.07 29.81
C LEU A 322 -6.42 -8.23 30.75
N SER A 323 -7.70 -8.41 31.11
CA SER A 323 -8.16 -9.47 32.01
C SER A 323 -7.98 -10.87 31.41
N ARG A 324 -7.85 -10.97 30.08
CA ARG A 324 -7.63 -12.23 29.37
C ARG A 324 -6.95 -11.99 28.03
N VAL A 325 -5.64 -12.20 27.98
CA VAL A 325 -4.84 -12.09 26.75
C VAL A 325 -4.25 -13.46 26.37
N PRO A 326 -3.82 -13.71 25.12
CA PRO A 326 -3.12 -14.94 24.76
C PRO A 326 -1.92 -15.20 25.67
N THR A 327 -1.69 -16.44 26.08
CA THR A 327 -0.46 -16.75 26.81
C THR A 327 0.76 -16.59 25.92
N HIS A 328 0.67 -17.04 24.66
CA HIS A 328 1.72 -16.87 23.67
C HIS A 328 1.19 -16.70 22.23
N LEU A 329 1.88 -15.86 21.45
CA LEU A 329 1.69 -15.69 20.01
C LEU A 329 2.92 -16.15 19.23
N TYR A 330 2.73 -16.99 18.22
CA TYR A 330 3.79 -17.52 17.36
C TYR A 330 3.76 -16.86 15.98
N SER A 331 4.87 -16.28 15.52
CA SER A 331 5.04 -15.95 14.10
C SER A 331 5.24 -17.21 13.26
N LEU A 332 4.49 -17.31 12.17
CA LEU A 332 4.55 -18.38 11.18
C LEU A 332 5.14 -17.90 9.84
N ASN A 333 5.89 -16.80 9.84
CA ASN A 333 6.41 -16.14 8.64
C ASN A 333 7.58 -16.86 7.96
N LYS A 334 8.19 -17.84 8.63
CA LYS A 334 9.34 -18.55 8.06
C LYS A 334 8.97 -19.25 6.75
N GLY A 335 9.54 -18.76 5.65
CA GLY A 335 9.30 -19.29 4.30
C GLY A 335 8.16 -18.61 3.54
N LEU A 336 7.48 -17.63 4.14
CA LEU A 336 6.54 -16.76 3.45
C LEU A 336 7.30 -15.63 2.75
N SER A 337 6.83 -15.29 1.54
CA SER A 337 7.37 -14.23 0.69
C SER A 337 6.20 -13.33 0.31
N THR A 338 5.72 -12.54 1.27
CA THR A 338 4.47 -11.78 1.20
C THR A 338 4.65 -10.27 1.30
N LEU A 339 5.85 -9.80 1.65
CA LEU A 339 6.14 -8.36 1.74
C LEU A 339 5.97 -7.67 0.38
N GLN A 340 5.51 -6.42 0.41
CA GLN A 340 5.31 -5.58 -0.76
C GLN A 340 6.44 -4.56 -0.85
N PHE A 341 7.45 -4.82 -1.69
CA PHE A 341 8.54 -3.85 -1.88
C PHE A 341 8.12 -2.78 -2.87
N GLN A 342 8.34 -1.51 -2.52
CA GLN A 342 8.12 -0.39 -3.44
C GLN A 342 9.27 -0.29 -4.45
N SER A 343 10.51 -0.39 -3.98
CA SER A 343 11.70 -0.41 -4.83
C SER A 343 12.87 -1.14 -4.16
N LEU A 344 13.94 -1.39 -4.93
CA LEU A 344 15.17 -2.00 -4.44
C LEU A 344 16.37 -1.18 -4.91
N SER A 345 17.25 -0.83 -3.99
CA SER A 345 18.47 -0.08 -4.25
C SER A 345 19.69 -0.94 -3.95
N VAL A 346 20.78 -0.73 -4.69
CA VAL A 346 21.98 -1.56 -4.61
C VAL A 346 23.20 -0.67 -4.40
N ALA A 347 24.06 -1.04 -3.45
CA ALA A 347 25.27 -0.29 -3.18
C ALA A 347 26.28 -0.41 -4.34
N ALA A 348 26.93 0.70 -4.68
CA ALA A 348 27.88 0.75 -5.80
C ALA A 348 29.16 -0.07 -5.54
N ASP A 349 29.56 -0.21 -4.27
CA ASP A 349 30.75 -0.95 -3.83
C ASP A 349 30.50 -2.45 -3.61
N ASN A 350 29.24 -2.88 -3.51
CA ASN A 350 28.87 -4.28 -3.32
C ASN A 350 27.53 -4.61 -3.98
N SER A 351 27.58 -5.31 -5.11
CA SER A 351 26.39 -5.77 -5.87
C SER A 351 25.44 -6.72 -5.11
N ALA A 352 25.86 -7.27 -3.96
CA ALA A 352 25.04 -8.09 -3.09
C ALA A 352 24.41 -7.29 -1.93
N HIS A 353 24.83 -6.04 -1.72
CA HIS A 353 24.28 -5.14 -0.73
C HIS A 353 23.06 -4.42 -1.31
N VAL A 354 21.89 -4.88 -0.89
CA VAL A 354 20.58 -4.42 -1.37
C VAL A 354 19.80 -3.86 -0.19
N GLN A 355 19.05 -2.79 -0.43
CA GLN A 355 18.10 -2.22 0.50
C GLN A 355 16.76 -2.00 -0.20
N GLY A 356 15.65 -2.10 0.52
CA GLY A 356 14.34 -1.82 -0.04
C GLY A 356 13.30 -1.53 1.03
N GLY A 357 12.46 -0.54 0.76
CA GLY A 357 11.31 -0.22 1.57
C GLY A 357 10.10 -1.06 1.20
N THR A 358 9.31 -1.38 2.21
CA THR A 358 8.06 -2.15 2.09
C THR A 358 6.89 -1.40 2.71
N GLN A 359 5.70 -1.54 2.12
CA GLN A 359 4.48 -1.03 2.74
C GLN A 359 4.29 -1.61 4.15
N ASP A 360 4.04 -0.73 5.13
CA ASP A 360 3.78 -1.00 6.56
C ASP A 360 4.84 -1.78 7.36
N ASN A 361 5.84 -2.38 6.70
CA ASN A 361 6.80 -3.29 7.31
C ASN A 361 8.23 -2.73 7.39
N GLY A 362 8.41 -1.46 7.00
CA GLY A 362 9.65 -0.72 7.12
C GLY A 362 10.61 -0.97 5.97
N THR A 363 11.88 -0.69 6.23
CA THR A 363 12.96 -0.86 5.25
C THR A 363 13.92 -1.94 5.69
N PHE A 364 14.24 -2.82 4.74
CA PHE A 364 15.03 -4.01 4.94
C PHE A 364 16.34 -3.93 4.17
N ASP A 365 17.40 -4.51 4.72
CA ASP A 365 18.68 -4.67 4.03
C ASP A 365 19.03 -6.13 3.78
N ARG A 366 20.03 -6.32 2.91
CA ARG A 366 20.67 -7.60 2.67
C ARG A 366 22.08 -7.35 2.19
N THR A 367 23.08 -7.93 2.86
CA THR A 367 24.49 -7.88 2.40
C THR A 367 24.96 -9.18 1.73
N SER A 368 24.41 -10.34 2.11
CA SER A 368 24.84 -11.65 1.57
C SER A 368 23.77 -12.74 1.64
N SER A 369 23.09 -12.89 2.78
CA SER A 369 22.05 -13.93 3.00
C SER A 369 20.89 -13.78 2.03
N SER A 370 20.49 -14.84 1.33
CA SER A 370 19.26 -14.82 0.51
C SER A 370 17.98 -15.09 1.31
N LEU A 371 18.10 -15.37 2.61
CA LEU A 371 16.99 -15.81 3.46
C LEU A 371 16.64 -14.82 4.57
N THR A 372 17.59 -14.01 5.00
CA THR A 372 17.41 -13.11 6.14
C THR A 372 17.75 -11.71 5.68
N TRP A 373 16.73 -10.86 5.71
CA TRP A 373 16.83 -9.43 5.53
C TRP A 373 16.42 -8.80 6.86
N PRO A 374 17.35 -8.23 7.64
CA PRO A 374 16.95 -7.50 8.84
C PRO A 374 16.21 -6.22 8.46
N GLN A 375 15.19 -5.88 9.25
CA GLN A 375 14.59 -4.55 9.20
C GLN A 375 15.57 -3.57 9.85
N GLU A 376 15.87 -2.47 9.16
CA GLU A 376 16.77 -1.43 9.65
C GLU A 376 16.04 -0.19 10.17
N ILE A 377 14.82 0.04 9.69
CA ILE A 377 13.93 1.10 10.17
C ILE A 377 12.47 0.67 9.98
N TYR A 378 11.60 1.09 10.89
CA TYR A 378 10.19 0.69 11.00
C TYR A 378 9.28 1.43 10.00
N GLY A 379 7.96 1.34 10.18
CA GLY A 379 6.95 2.17 9.50
C GLY A 379 6.70 1.78 8.05
N ASP A 380 6.18 2.71 7.25
CA ASP A 380 6.15 2.52 5.80
C ASP A 380 7.55 2.70 5.20
N GLY A 381 8.01 1.77 4.38
CA GLY A 381 9.23 1.90 3.59
C GLY A 381 8.94 2.19 2.13
N GLY A 382 9.41 3.33 1.62
CA GLY A 382 9.33 3.70 0.21
C GLY A 382 10.61 3.40 -0.58
N GLN A 383 11.08 4.40 -1.32
CA GLN A 383 12.36 4.32 -2.02
C GLN A 383 13.54 4.52 -1.06
N SER A 384 14.67 3.90 -1.39
CA SER A 384 15.90 3.96 -0.59
C SER A 384 17.11 4.22 -1.48
N GLY A 385 18.28 4.44 -0.89
CA GLY A 385 19.49 4.61 -1.69
C GLY A 385 20.77 4.61 -0.87
N PHE A 386 21.87 4.34 -1.56
CA PHE A 386 23.23 4.35 -1.02
C PHE A 386 24.02 5.48 -1.64
N ASN A 387 24.87 6.14 -0.86
CA ASN A 387 25.81 7.11 -1.41
C ASN A 387 26.82 6.36 -2.29
N VAL A 388 26.94 6.78 -3.55
CA VAL A 388 27.84 6.15 -4.54
C VAL A 388 29.30 6.13 -4.08
N GLY A 389 29.72 7.09 -3.26
CA GLY A 389 31.09 7.16 -2.72
C GLY A 389 31.31 6.41 -1.41
N ASN A 390 30.24 6.03 -0.69
CA ASN A 390 30.32 5.39 0.63
C ASN A 390 28.99 4.71 1.01
N SER A 391 28.89 3.38 0.89
CA SER A 391 27.65 2.67 1.21
C SER A 391 27.27 2.65 2.70
N ALA A 392 28.16 3.09 3.59
CA ALA A 392 27.80 3.32 5.00
C ALA A 392 26.80 4.47 5.17
N GLN A 393 26.77 5.40 4.19
CA GLN A 393 25.79 6.46 4.08
C GLN A 393 24.64 6.01 3.18
N ARG A 394 23.45 5.97 3.75
CA ARG A 394 22.22 5.55 3.07
C ARG A 394 21.04 6.40 3.48
N PHE A 395 19.96 6.35 2.72
CA PHE A 395 18.70 6.98 3.06
C PHE A 395 17.53 6.00 2.97
N ASN A 396 16.47 6.34 3.69
CA ASN A 396 15.15 5.72 3.63
C ASN A 396 14.10 6.81 3.42
N THR A 397 12.97 6.47 2.79
CA THR A 397 11.76 7.28 2.84
C THR A 397 10.65 6.53 3.54
N PHE A 398 9.79 7.27 4.24
CA PHE A 398 8.47 6.78 4.61
C PHE A 398 7.41 7.28 3.63
N PHE A 399 6.13 7.19 4.03
CA PHE A 399 5.06 7.82 3.29
C PHE A 399 5.21 9.37 3.30
N ALA A 400 4.62 10.05 2.31
CA ALA A 400 4.63 11.50 2.16
C ALA A 400 6.06 12.12 2.19
N ASN A 401 6.23 13.29 2.82
CA ASN A 401 7.48 14.04 2.83
C ASN A 401 8.59 13.39 3.68
N TYR A 402 8.25 12.49 4.60
CA TYR A 402 9.19 11.87 5.56
C TYR A 402 10.37 11.16 4.89
N THR A 403 11.59 11.49 5.31
CA THR A 403 12.86 11.01 4.72
C THR A 403 13.95 11.06 5.78
N ASP A 404 14.72 9.97 5.88
CA ASP A 404 15.80 9.83 6.84
C ASP A 404 17.13 9.50 6.16
N ALA A 405 18.22 9.91 6.80
CA ALA A 405 19.57 9.46 6.50
C ALA A 405 20.13 8.57 7.61
N ASN A 406 21.11 7.74 7.26
CA ASN A 406 21.94 7.02 8.19
C ASN A 406 23.40 7.13 7.76
N PHE A 407 24.29 7.39 8.71
CA PHE A 407 25.73 7.55 8.49
C PHE A 407 26.57 6.40 9.09
N GLN A 408 25.90 5.41 9.69
CA GLN A 408 26.47 4.39 10.57
C GLN A 408 26.15 2.97 10.08
N ASN A 409 26.22 2.72 8.76
CA ASN A 409 25.92 1.42 8.16
C ASN A 409 24.54 0.87 8.57
N GLY A 410 23.51 1.72 8.54
CA GLY A 410 22.12 1.33 8.81
C GLY A 410 21.86 0.83 10.21
N ASP A 411 22.72 1.16 11.18
CA ASP A 411 22.43 0.91 12.59
C ASP A 411 21.01 1.44 12.90
N PRO A 412 20.07 0.58 13.31
CA PRO A 412 18.68 0.95 13.53
C PRO A 412 18.50 2.07 14.55
N SER A 413 19.49 2.35 15.41
CA SER A 413 19.44 3.43 16.40
C SER A 413 20.04 4.76 15.92
N LYS A 414 20.53 4.83 14.68
CA LYS A 414 21.33 5.95 14.14
C LYS A 414 20.70 6.64 12.93
N TRP A 415 19.43 6.38 12.67
CA TRP A 415 18.67 7.12 11.68
C TRP A 415 18.37 8.53 12.17
N VAL A 416 18.49 9.49 11.25
CA VAL A 416 18.25 10.91 11.49
C VAL A 416 17.29 11.48 10.46
N VAL A 417 16.37 12.32 10.92
CA VAL A 417 15.42 13.04 10.08
C VAL A 417 16.17 14.00 9.16
N ILE A 418 15.86 13.98 7.86
CA ILE A 418 16.33 14.95 6.86
C ILE A 418 15.19 15.57 6.04
N SER A 419 13.94 15.35 6.44
CA SER A 419 12.76 15.84 5.71
C SER A 419 12.20 17.19 6.13
N GLY A 420 12.79 17.87 7.12
CA GLY A 420 12.27 19.13 7.65
C GLY A 420 11.90 20.17 6.59
N PRO A 421 12.82 20.54 5.68
CA PRO A 421 12.54 21.51 4.61
C PRO A 421 11.46 21.06 3.60
N LEU A 422 11.26 19.76 3.43
CA LEU A 422 10.39 19.18 2.40
C LEU A 422 8.90 19.45 2.65
N PHE A 423 8.51 19.73 3.90
CA PHE A 423 7.13 20.08 4.24
C PHE A 423 6.67 21.46 3.68
N ALA A 424 7.51 22.13 2.90
CA ALA A 424 7.14 23.30 2.12
C ALA A 424 6.26 22.97 0.89
N GLU A 425 6.27 21.72 0.40
CA GLU A 425 5.47 21.28 -0.74
C GLU A 425 4.69 19.99 -0.44
N THR A 426 3.67 19.71 -1.28
CA THR A 426 2.94 18.45 -1.21
C THR A 426 3.74 17.33 -1.87
N SER A 427 3.79 16.17 -1.22
CA SER A 427 4.45 14.97 -1.71
C SER A 427 3.46 13.90 -2.20
N ALA A 428 3.93 12.97 -3.03
CA ALA A 428 3.21 11.72 -3.29
C ALA A 428 3.29 10.82 -2.05
N PHE A 429 2.40 9.83 -1.92
CA PHE A 429 2.45 8.90 -0.77
C PHE A 429 3.80 8.16 -0.72
N TYR A 430 4.24 7.52 -1.81
CA TYR A 430 5.66 7.24 -2.03
C TYR A 430 6.18 8.17 -3.12
N LYS A 431 7.24 8.92 -2.83
CA LYS A 431 7.80 9.97 -3.70
C LYS A 431 9.02 9.49 -4.50
N PRO A 432 9.30 10.08 -5.68
CA PRO A 432 10.53 9.80 -6.40
C PRO A 432 11.74 10.36 -5.64
N ILE A 433 12.74 9.53 -5.35
CA ILE A 433 14.02 9.94 -4.75
C ILE A 433 15.16 9.05 -5.25
N ILE A 434 16.32 9.65 -5.48
CA ILE A 434 17.54 8.95 -5.92
C ILE A 434 18.77 9.48 -5.17
N ALA A 435 19.70 8.59 -4.87
CA ALA A 435 21.09 8.98 -4.68
C ALA A 435 21.66 9.36 -6.05
N ASP A 436 22.41 10.45 -6.16
CA ASP A 436 23.07 10.78 -7.43
C ASP A 436 24.04 9.64 -7.79
N PRO A 437 23.87 8.97 -8.96
CA PRO A 437 24.69 7.85 -9.37
C PRO A 437 26.12 8.26 -9.77
N PHE A 438 26.40 9.57 -9.87
CA PHE A 438 27.67 10.13 -10.31
C PHE A 438 28.36 10.98 -9.24
N VAL A 439 27.60 11.78 -8.47
CA VAL A 439 28.15 12.70 -7.45
C VAL A 439 27.87 12.21 -6.02
N ALA A 440 28.92 11.73 -5.34
CA ALA A 440 28.82 11.31 -3.94
C ALA A 440 28.27 12.42 -3.03
N GLY A 441 27.44 12.03 -2.06
CA GLY A 441 26.79 12.96 -1.12
C GLY A 441 25.55 13.66 -1.65
N THR A 442 25.26 13.59 -2.96
CA THR A 442 24.09 14.26 -3.53
C THR A 442 22.86 13.36 -3.54
N ILE A 443 21.71 13.90 -3.12
CA ILE A 443 20.40 13.25 -3.20
C ILE A 443 19.47 14.20 -3.96
N PHE A 444 18.68 13.64 -4.89
CA PHE A 444 17.60 14.35 -5.56
C PHE A 444 16.26 13.69 -5.27
N LEU A 445 15.22 14.48 -5.10
CA LEU A 445 13.85 13.98 -4.95
C LEU A 445 12.85 14.90 -5.64
N GLY A 446 11.64 14.39 -5.84
CA GLY A 446 10.53 15.15 -6.42
C GLY A 446 9.34 15.30 -5.50
N GLU A 447 8.82 16.53 -5.42
CA GLU A 447 7.55 16.88 -4.76
C GLU A 447 6.67 17.67 -5.74
N GLN A 448 6.51 18.98 -5.61
CA GLN A 448 5.96 19.80 -6.68
C GLN A 448 7.09 20.38 -7.56
N SER A 449 8.26 20.55 -6.94
CA SER A 449 9.55 20.87 -7.54
C SER A 449 10.52 19.69 -7.44
N VAL A 450 11.70 19.84 -8.02
CA VAL A 450 12.84 18.95 -7.73
C VAL A 450 13.66 19.58 -6.61
N TRP A 451 14.00 18.77 -5.62
CA TRP A 451 14.80 19.14 -4.45
C TRP A 451 16.16 18.45 -4.49
N ARG A 452 17.17 19.10 -3.89
CA ARG A 452 18.54 18.61 -3.83
C ARG A 452 19.19 18.90 -2.47
N THR A 453 19.91 17.92 -1.93
CA THR A 453 21.00 18.11 -0.95
C THR A 453 22.31 17.63 -1.57
N GLN A 454 23.45 18.16 -1.13
CA GLN A 454 24.77 17.84 -1.70
C GLN A 454 25.76 17.26 -0.68
N ASP A 455 25.32 17.06 0.56
CA ASP A 455 26.12 16.55 1.68
C ASP A 455 25.35 15.48 2.49
N TRP A 456 24.47 14.75 1.81
CA TRP A 456 23.67 13.66 2.37
C TRP A 456 22.64 14.10 3.43
N GLY A 457 22.10 15.31 3.25
CA GLY A 457 21.05 15.90 4.10
C GLY A 457 21.59 16.85 5.18
N GLY A 458 22.90 17.10 5.23
CA GLY A 458 23.53 18.03 6.16
C GLY A 458 24.75 17.46 6.90
N ASP A 459 25.34 18.27 7.77
CA ASP A 459 26.46 17.89 8.64
C ASP A 459 26.08 16.73 9.59
N GLN A 460 26.80 15.61 9.49
CA GLN A 460 26.54 14.39 10.25
C GLN A 460 26.47 14.65 11.77
N ALA A 461 27.44 15.37 12.34
CA ALA A 461 27.51 15.58 13.79
C ALA A 461 26.31 16.40 14.29
N THR A 462 25.88 17.38 13.51
CA THR A 462 24.70 18.20 13.80
C THR A 462 23.43 17.38 13.72
N LEU A 463 23.25 16.59 12.67
CA LEU A 463 22.06 15.75 12.49
C LEU A 463 21.96 14.67 13.57
N GLU A 464 23.04 13.93 13.86
CA GLU A 464 23.04 12.89 14.90
C GLU A 464 22.76 13.46 16.30
N ALA A 465 23.13 14.71 16.57
CA ALA A 465 22.88 15.36 17.85
C ALA A 465 21.47 15.94 18.02
N ASN A 466 20.84 16.39 16.93
CA ASN A 466 19.61 17.22 17.00
C ASN A 466 18.41 16.62 16.26
N CYS A 467 18.64 15.69 15.35
CA CYS A 467 17.64 15.10 14.47
C CYS A 467 17.48 13.57 14.58
N PRO A 468 17.76 12.89 15.72
CA PRO A 468 17.54 11.45 15.82
C PRO A 468 16.07 11.07 15.62
N GLU A 469 15.81 10.14 14.71
CA GLU A 469 14.47 9.74 14.24
C GLU A 469 13.50 9.40 15.39
N PHE A 470 13.94 8.59 16.36
CA PHE A 470 13.04 8.13 17.43
C PHE A 470 12.66 9.18 18.48
N THR A 471 13.20 10.39 18.41
CA THR A 471 12.89 11.47 19.36
C THR A 471 12.63 12.82 18.70
N THR A 472 12.70 12.90 17.37
CA THR A 472 12.51 14.13 16.61
C THR A 472 11.34 13.95 15.65
N LEU A 473 10.47 14.95 15.56
CA LEU A 473 9.38 14.92 14.59
C LEU A 473 9.95 14.99 13.17
N GLY A 474 9.42 14.17 12.26
CA GLY A 474 9.89 14.11 10.88
C GLY A 474 9.75 15.43 10.09
N ASN A 475 8.92 16.37 10.56
CA ASN A 475 8.74 17.71 9.98
C ASN A 475 9.54 18.82 10.69
N GLN A 476 10.54 18.46 11.51
CA GLN A 476 11.34 19.43 12.25
C GLN A 476 12.17 20.31 11.28
N PRO A 477 11.92 21.64 11.18
CA PRO A 477 12.47 22.47 10.09
C PRO A 477 14.01 22.56 10.00
N GLY A 478 14.73 22.25 11.08
CA GLY A 478 16.21 22.26 11.11
C GLY A 478 16.86 20.92 10.78
N CYS A 479 16.07 19.90 10.42
CA CYS A 479 16.54 18.54 10.16
C CYS A 479 16.48 18.26 8.67
N GLY A 480 17.64 18.32 8.00
CA GLY A 480 17.74 18.32 6.54
C GLY A 480 18.10 19.70 5.99
N ASP A 481 18.74 19.72 4.83
CA ASP A 481 19.17 20.95 4.14
C ASP A 481 18.73 21.02 2.66
N PHE A 482 17.77 20.18 2.27
CA PHE A 482 17.25 20.15 0.90
C PHE A 482 16.84 21.55 0.42
N VAL A 483 17.22 21.86 -0.83
CA VAL A 483 16.82 23.08 -1.54
C VAL A 483 16.11 22.76 -2.84
N ILE A 484 15.10 23.54 -3.18
CA ILE A 484 14.47 23.50 -4.52
C ILE A 484 15.50 23.96 -5.56
N ILE A 485 15.64 23.21 -6.65
CA ILE A 485 16.49 23.58 -7.78
C ILE A 485 15.66 24.08 -8.98
N GLY A 486 16.03 25.23 -9.51
CA GLY A 486 15.33 25.90 -10.59
C GLY A 486 15.43 27.43 -10.46
N ASP A 487 15.55 28.15 -11.58
CA ASP A 487 15.59 29.61 -11.63
C ASP A 487 14.22 30.29 -11.51
N GLY A 488 13.14 29.50 -11.46
CA GLY A 488 11.77 30.00 -11.36
C GLY A 488 11.15 30.39 -12.69
N VAL A 489 11.78 30.13 -13.83
CA VAL A 489 11.27 30.49 -15.16
C VAL A 489 10.87 29.25 -15.95
N PRO A 490 9.61 29.15 -16.41
CA PRO A 490 8.43 29.89 -15.98
C PRO A 490 8.01 29.62 -14.52
N SER A 491 8.47 28.54 -13.89
CA SER A 491 8.26 28.27 -12.46
C SER A 491 9.26 27.23 -11.93
N THR A 492 9.65 27.30 -10.66
CA THR A 492 10.44 26.24 -10.00
C THR A 492 9.62 24.97 -9.78
N GLN A 493 8.30 25.12 -9.58
CA GLN A 493 7.37 24.00 -9.44
C GLN A 493 7.02 23.43 -10.81
N LEU A 494 7.48 22.21 -11.08
CA LEU A 494 7.23 21.49 -12.33
C LEU A 494 5.75 21.18 -12.56
N THR A 495 4.94 21.21 -11.50
CA THR A 495 3.48 21.00 -11.53
C THR A 495 2.68 22.29 -11.70
N SER A 496 3.34 23.46 -11.72
CA SER A 496 2.68 24.77 -11.83
C SER A 496 1.90 24.96 -13.13
N ALA A 497 0.78 25.68 -13.10
CA ALA A 497 0.05 26.07 -14.31
C ALA A 497 0.87 27.00 -15.24
N LEU A 498 1.94 27.63 -14.75
CA LEU A 498 2.84 28.46 -15.56
C LEU A 498 3.60 27.67 -16.62
N TRP A 499 3.70 26.34 -16.47
CA TRP A 499 4.27 25.45 -17.48
C TRP A 499 3.27 25.03 -18.57
N GLY A 500 2.03 25.53 -18.54
CA GLY A 500 0.98 25.21 -19.52
C GLY A 500 -0.05 24.19 -19.02
N ASP A 501 -0.54 23.33 -19.90
CA ASP A 501 -1.49 22.25 -19.60
C ASP A 501 -0.91 21.20 -18.63
N ARG A 502 -1.74 20.28 -18.12
CA ARG A 502 -1.33 19.18 -17.21
C ARG A 502 -0.73 19.66 -15.89
N SER A 503 -1.22 20.78 -15.35
CA SER A 503 -0.83 21.29 -14.03
C SER A 503 -1.35 20.41 -12.88
N LEU A 504 -0.91 20.72 -11.66
CA LEU A 504 -1.23 19.99 -10.41
C LEU A 504 -0.50 18.63 -10.33
N GLY A 505 -0.82 17.88 -9.27
CA GLY A 505 -0.14 16.63 -8.96
C GLY A 505 1.23 16.85 -8.32
N THR A 506 2.11 15.86 -8.51
CA THR A 506 3.47 15.83 -7.97
C THR A 506 4.45 15.43 -9.08
N VAL A 507 5.74 15.58 -8.84
CA VAL A 507 6.81 14.95 -9.60
C VAL A 507 6.68 13.43 -9.37
N ALA A 508 6.71 12.68 -10.47
CA ALA A 508 6.57 11.22 -10.52
C ALA A 508 7.89 10.51 -10.82
N ALA A 509 8.88 11.19 -11.40
CA ALA A 509 10.20 10.65 -11.67
C ALA A 509 11.27 11.74 -11.59
N VAL A 510 12.43 11.39 -11.03
CA VAL A 510 13.68 12.15 -11.14
C VAL A 510 14.80 11.17 -11.49
N VAL A 511 15.58 11.48 -12.54
CA VAL A 511 16.64 10.59 -13.04
C VAL A 511 17.86 11.41 -13.44
N ARG A 512 19.03 11.04 -12.92
CA ARG A 512 20.34 11.63 -13.25
C ARG A 512 21.07 10.80 -14.30
N SER A 513 21.82 11.47 -15.17
CA SER A 513 22.78 10.79 -16.04
C SER A 513 23.82 10.06 -15.21
N SER A 514 24.19 8.85 -15.65
CA SER A 514 25.26 8.06 -15.03
C SER A 514 26.64 8.38 -15.61
N THR A 515 26.73 9.25 -16.62
CA THR A 515 27.96 9.55 -17.36
C THR A 515 28.40 11.02 -17.24
N ASP A 516 27.59 11.87 -16.61
CA ASP A 516 27.89 13.28 -16.37
C ASP A 516 27.27 13.79 -15.04
N SER A 517 27.78 14.92 -14.54
CA SER A 517 27.28 15.55 -13.31
C SER A 517 26.04 16.43 -13.51
N SER A 518 25.71 16.81 -14.75
CA SER A 518 24.86 17.98 -15.00
C SER A 518 23.48 17.67 -15.58
N THR A 519 23.31 16.53 -16.27
CA THR A 519 22.08 16.21 -16.99
C THR A 519 21.04 15.51 -16.10
N MET A 520 19.81 16.01 -16.07
CA MET A 520 18.71 15.41 -15.34
C MET A 520 17.43 15.40 -16.18
N TRP A 521 16.66 14.33 -16.05
CA TRP A 521 15.29 14.25 -16.53
C TRP A 521 14.34 14.15 -15.34
N ALA A 522 13.18 14.80 -15.45
CA ALA A 522 12.12 14.71 -14.45
C ALA A 522 10.76 14.63 -15.13
N ALA A 523 9.77 14.06 -14.46
CA ALA A 523 8.41 14.02 -14.97
C ALA A 523 7.37 14.17 -13.87
N THR A 524 6.15 14.59 -14.23
CA THR A 524 5.04 14.77 -13.28
C THR A 524 4.02 13.64 -13.37
N SER A 525 3.21 13.49 -12.32
CA SER A 525 2.12 12.52 -12.22
C SER A 525 1.02 12.75 -13.25
N THR A 526 1.02 13.93 -13.88
CA THR A 526 0.12 14.36 -14.95
C THR A 526 0.76 14.27 -16.34
N GLY A 527 1.96 13.68 -16.46
CA GLY A 527 2.56 13.38 -17.77
C GLY A 527 3.35 14.51 -18.41
N ARG A 528 3.81 15.51 -17.64
CA ARG A 528 4.83 16.45 -18.13
C ARG A 528 6.20 15.80 -18.08
N VAL A 529 7.06 16.09 -19.06
CA VAL A 529 8.44 15.59 -19.12
C VAL A 529 9.39 16.78 -19.26
N PHE A 530 10.36 16.84 -18.36
CA PHE A 530 11.33 17.92 -18.23
C PHE A 530 12.76 17.43 -18.39
N PHE A 531 13.60 18.34 -18.85
CA PHE A 531 15.04 18.17 -18.96
C PHE A 531 15.77 19.34 -18.30
N SER A 532 16.93 19.05 -17.71
CA SER A 532 17.92 20.05 -17.31
C SER A 532 19.30 19.59 -17.75
N SER A 533 20.11 20.51 -18.28
CA SER A 533 21.51 20.26 -18.64
C SER A 533 22.50 20.71 -17.56
N ASN A 534 22.01 21.32 -16.48
CA ASN A 534 22.83 21.95 -15.44
C ASN A 534 22.28 21.72 -14.03
N ALA A 535 21.75 20.54 -13.75
CA ALA A 535 21.15 20.16 -12.47
C ALA A 535 22.15 20.18 -11.28
N ASP A 536 23.45 20.24 -11.54
CA ASP A 536 24.54 20.42 -10.57
C ASP A 536 24.89 21.88 -10.26
N ALA A 537 24.37 22.83 -11.04
CA ALA A 537 24.63 24.25 -10.84
C ALA A 537 24.08 24.77 -9.48
N ALA A 538 24.38 26.02 -9.14
CA ALA A 538 23.72 26.68 -8.00
C ALA A 538 22.20 26.58 -8.14
N ALA A 539 21.48 26.35 -7.04
CA ALA A 539 20.06 26.00 -7.05
C ALA A 539 19.19 26.96 -7.90
N ALA A 540 19.38 28.27 -7.72
CA ALA A 540 18.67 29.32 -8.47
C ALA A 540 19.15 29.52 -9.92
N SER A 541 20.15 28.77 -10.38
CA SER A 541 20.69 28.82 -11.74
C SER A 541 20.38 27.56 -12.56
N VAL A 542 19.84 26.52 -11.93
CA VAL A 542 19.35 25.33 -12.65
C VAL A 542 18.20 25.76 -13.55
N VAL A 543 18.23 25.34 -14.81
CA VAL A 543 17.16 25.64 -15.77
C VAL A 543 16.45 24.35 -16.12
N TRP A 544 15.13 24.42 -16.14
CA TRP A 544 14.25 23.36 -16.59
C TRP A 544 13.67 23.73 -17.96
N GLU A 545 13.51 22.74 -18.83
CA GLU A 545 12.75 22.88 -20.07
C GLU A 545 11.74 21.75 -20.19
N ARG A 546 10.54 22.09 -20.64
CA ARG A 546 9.46 21.13 -20.85
C ARG A 546 9.53 20.58 -22.27
N LEU A 547 9.59 19.26 -22.40
CA LEU A 547 9.76 18.59 -23.68
C LEU A 547 8.43 18.08 -24.25
N ASP A 548 7.53 17.54 -23.41
CA ASP A 548 6.32 16.84 -23.87
C ASP A 548 5.39 17.74 -24.72
N SER A 549 5.36 19.03 -24.41
CA SER A 549 4.54 20.01 -25.14
C SER A 549 4.88 20.18 -26.62
N SER A 550 6.04 19.70 -27.09
CA SER A 550 6.39 19.73 -28.52
C SER A 550 5.88 18.52 -29.30
N SER A 551 5.29 17.53 -28.62
CA SER A 551 4.79 16.30 -29.21
C SER A 551 3.27 16.35 -29.36
N SER A 552 2.75 15.60 -30.33
CA SER A 552 1.31 15.37 -30.50
C SER A 552 0.91 13.93 -30.18
N VAL A 553 1.87 13.10 -29.76
CA VAL A 553 1.68 11.66 -29.50
C VAL A 553 2.05 11.28 -28.06
N ASP A 554 2.50 12.23 -27.25
CA ASP A 554 2.85 12.01 -25.86
C ASP A 554 1.58 11.78 -25.00
N PRO A 555 1.54 10.74 -24.16
CA PRO A 555 0.39 10.51 -23.29
C PRO A 555 0.29 11.52 -22.15
N ASN A 556 -0.91 12.07 -21.93
CA ASN A 556 -1.25 12.83 -20.72
C ASN A 556 -1.57 11.87 -19.56
N ARG A 557 -0.59 11.04 -19.19
CA ARG A 557 -0.72 9.97 -18.18
C ARG A 557 0.47 9.97 -17.24
N PHE A 558 0.33 9.28 -16.12
CA PHE A 558 1.39 9.14 -15.13
C PHE A 558 2.64 8.50 -15.74
N VAL A 559 3.77 9.23 -15.69
CA VAL A 559 5.08 8.71 -16.08
C VAL A 559 5.61 7.83 -14.96
N SER A 560 5.70 6.53 -15.21
CA SER A 560 6.08 5.53 -14.21
C SER A 560 7.58 5.25 -14.15
N GLY A 561 8.35 5.68 -15.16
CA GLY A 561 9.79 5.54 -15.17
C GLY A 561 10.47 6.21 -16.35
N ILE A 562 11.74 6.55 -16.15
CA ILE A 562 12.63 7.10 -17.18
C ILE A 562 13.97 6.38 -17.04
N THR A 563 14.59 5.99 -18.16
CA THR A 563 15.99 5.55 -18.19
C THR A 563 16.72 6.34 -19.26
N ILE A 564 17.83 6.98 -18.89
CA ILE A 564 18.65 7.82 -19.79
C ILE A 564 19.61 6.93 -20.58
N ASP A 565 19.84 7.26 -21.84
CA ASP A 565 20.86 6.61 -22.66
C ASP A 565 22.27 6.99 -22.17
N PRO A 566 23.10 6.03 -21.72
CA PRO A 566 24.46 6.33 -21.31
C PRO A 566 25.34 6.83 -22.46
N ALA A 567 24.95 6.63 -23.73
CA ALA A 567 25.68 7.12 -24.89
C ALA A 567 25.28 8.56 -25.31
N ASP A 568 24.10 9.03 -24.93
CA ASP A 568 23.61 10.38 -25.23
C ASP A 568 22.60 10.84 -24.17
N SER A 569 23.00 11.76 -23.29
CA SER A 569 22.13 12.26 -22.22
C SER A 569 20.89 13.04 -22.72
N ASN A 570 20.82 13.40 -24.02
CA ASN A 570 19.63 13.98 -24.67
C ASN A 570 18.60 12.92 -25.10
N HIS A 571 18.92 11.64 -24.93
CA HIS A 571 18.10 10.52 -25.34
C HIS A 571 17.68 9.69 -24.11
N ALA A 572 16.39 9.35 -24.01
CA ALA A 572 15.84 8.58 -22.90
C ALA A 572 14.68 7.69 -23.35
N TRP A 573 14.40 6.65 -22.57
CA TRP A 573 13.20 5.84 -22.70
C TRP A 573 12.27 6.07 -21.51
N ILE A 574 10.97 6.18 -21.80
CA ILE A 574 9.93 6.56 -20.83
C ILE A 574 8.82 5.53 -20.83
N SER A 575 8.34 5.15 -19.66
CA SER A 575 7.14 4.32 -19.48
C SER A 575 5.98 5.13 -18.88
N TYR A 576 4.76 4.82 -19.33
CA TYR A 576 3.51 5.43 -18.85
C TYR A 576 2.60 4.36 -18.25
N SER A 577 2.08 4.62 -17.04
CA SER A 577 1.06 3.78 -16.41
C SER A 577 -0.33 4.05 -17.02
N SER A 578 -1.37 3.34 -16.56
CA SER A 578 -2.75 3.38 -17.07
C SER A 578 -2.97 2.68 -18.43
N TYR A 579 -4.16 2.81 -19.04
CA TYR A 579 -4.55 2.19 -20.32
C TYR A 579 -4.60 3.21 -21.47
N SER A 580 -4.21 2.81 -22.68
CA SER A 580 -4.33 3.61 -23.91
C SER A 580 -5.78 3.93 -24.24
N SER A 581 -6.70 3.02 -23.88
CA SER A 581 -8.15 3.25 -24.01
C SER A 581 -8.68 4.43 -23.19
N LEU A 582 -7.93 4.92 -22.19
CA LEU A 582 -8.26 6.13 -21.42
C LEU A 582 -7.67 7.41 -22.03
N THR A 583 -6.72 7.30 -22.96
CA THR A 583 -6.17 8.40 -23.76
C THR A 583 -6.14 8.05 -25.24
N PRO A 584 -7.30 7.79 -25.89
CA PRO A 584 -7.35 7.26 -27.24
C PRO A 584 -6.73 8.18 -28.30
N ALA A 585 -6.63 9.49 -28.03
CA ALA A 585 -5.96 10.45 -28.90
C ALA A 585 -4.41 10.38 -28.83
N THR A 586 -3.86 9.92 -27.71
CA THR A 586 -2.42 9.75 -27.47
C THR A 586 -2.16 8.40 -26.79
N PRO A 587 -2.36 7.28 -27.52
CA PRO A 587 -2.15 5.93 -27.00
C PRO A 587 -0.66 5.60 -26.91
N GLY A 588 -0.33 4.53 -26.19
CA GLY A 588 1.01 3.95 -26.12
C GLY A 588 1.60 4.00 -24.72
N HIS A 589 2.45 3.04 -24.37
CA HIS A 589 2.96 2.84 -23.00
C HIS A 589 4.47 3.05 -22.87
N VAL A 590 5.24 2.67 -23.88
CA VAL A 590 6.70 2.77 -23.86
C VAL A 590 7.14 3.65 -25.03
N PHE A 591 7.98 4.65 -24.74
CA PHE A 591 8.45 5.60 -25.75
C PHE A 591 9.95 5.78 -25.68
N GLU A 592 10.55 5.91 -26.85
CA GLU A 592 11.86 6.50 -27.07
C GLU A 592 11.70 8.01 -27.26
N VAL A 593 12.48 8.80 -26.52
CA VAL A 593 12.40 10.26 -26.51
C VAL A 593 13.78 10.87 -26.72
N THR A 594 13.94 11.63 -27.80
CA THR A 594 15.19 12.34 -28.11
C THR A 594 14.95 13.84 -28.10
N ARG A 595 15.65 14.57 -27.25
CA ARG A 595 15.68 16.03 -27.26
C ARG A 595 16.45 16.53 -28.47
N THR A 596 15.77 17.28 -29.34
CA THR A 596 16.31 17.80 -30.61
C THR A 596 16.68 19.28 -30.55
N GLY A 597 16.34 19.96 -29.45
CA GLY A 597 16.63 21.38 -29.22
C GLY A 597 15.96 21.88 -27.94
N PRO A 598 16.07 23.19 -27.63
CA PRO A 598 15.44 23.77 -26.45
C PRO A 598 13.92 23.57 -26.44
N SER A 599 13.39 22.96 -25.38
CA SER A 599 11.97 22.61 -25.21
C SER A 599 11.37 21.81 -26.38
N THR A 600 12.19 21.09 -27.16
CA THR A 600 11.73 20.29 -28.31
C THR A 600 12.33 18.90 -28.30
N ALA A 601 11.49 17.89 -28.47
CA ALA A 601 11.89 16.50 -28.55
C ALA A 601 10.98 15.69 -29.50
N THR A 602 11.47 14.53 -29.95
CA THR A 602 10.73 13.55 -30.74
C THR A 602 10.31 12.36 -29.88
N TRP A 603 9.06 11.92 -30.00
CA TRP A 603 8.53 10.72 -29.34
C TRP A 603 8.30 9.62 -30.37
N THR A 604 8.85 8.43 -30.11
CA THR A 604 8.61 7.23 -30.91
C THR A 604 8.07 6.13 -30.00
N SER A 605 6.86 5.64 -30.27
CA SER A 605 6.32 4.51 -29.50
C SER A 605 7.10 3.24 -29.78
N LEU A 606 7.39 2.49 -28.72
CA LEU A 606 8.05 1.19 -28.74
C LEU A 606 7.09 0.04 -28.40
N ASP A 607 5.78 0.29 -28.32
CA ASP A 607 4.79 -0.74 -28.02
C ASP A 607 4.78 -1.86 -29.07
N GLY A 608 5.19 -1.57 -30.31
CA GLY A 608 5.20 -2.55 -31.39
C GLY A 608 3.80 -2.82 -31.94
N SER A 609 3.61 -3.99 -32.57
CA SER A 609 2.32 -4.36 -33.18
C SER A 609 2.10 -5.87 -33.20
N GLY A 610 0.84 -6.30 -33.30
CA GLY A 610 0.47 -7.71 -33.36
C GLY A 610 0.51 -8.43 -32.01
N ALA A 611 0.63 -9.76 -32.04
CA ALA A 611 0.54 -10.61 -30.84
C ALA A 611 1.72 -10.46 -29.86
N THR A 612 2.81 -9.83 -30.31
CA THR A 612 4.04 -9.58 -29.56
C THR A 612 4.22 -8.09 -29.23
N ALA A 613 3.18 -7.27 -29.42
CA ALA A 613 3.18 -5.90 -28.93
C ALA A 613 3.18 -5.87 -27.41
N PHE A 614 3.68 -4.77 -26.84
CA PHE A 614 3.41 -4.44 -25.45
C PHE A 614 1.88 -4.37 -25.28
N PRO A 615 1.30 -5.17 -24.36
CA PRO A 615 -0.15 -5.19 -24.19
C PRO A 615 -0.69 -3.84 -23.70
N ASP A 616 -1.98 -3.57 -23.91
CA ASP A 616 -2.62 -2.37 -23.36
C ASP A 616 -2.82 -2.50 -21.84
N PHE A 617 -1.72 -2.39 -21.08
CA PHE A 617 -1.63 -2.55 -19.64
C PHE A 617 -0.77 -1.43 -19.05
N PRO A 618 -1.00 -1.04 -17.79
CA PRO A 618 -0.11 -0.11 -17.10
C PRO A 618 1.36 -0.58 -17.11
N ALA A 619 2.25 0.21 -17.70
CA ALA A 619 3.69 0.03 -17.50
C ALA A 619 4.08 0.71 -16.18
N THR A 620 4.73 -0.03 -15.27
CA THR A 620 4.95 0.41 -13.87
C THR A 620 6.40 0.83 -13.58
N ALA A 621 7.37 0.39 -14.39
CA ALA A 621 8.75 0.86 -14.37
C ALA A 621 9.47 0.46 -15.68
N ILE A 622 10.60 1.11 -15.96
CA ILE A 622 11.48 0.80 -17.09
C ILE A 622 12.95 0.80 -16.65
N ALA A 623 13.73 -0.15 -17.15
CA ALA A 623 15.17 -0.22 -16.94
C ALA A 623 15.88 -0.67 -18.23
N ARG A 624 17.06 -0.09 -18.51
CA ARG A 624 17.89 -0.45 -19.67
C ARG A 624 19.13 -1.22 -19.25
N ASP A 625 19.38 -2.33 -19.92
CA ASP A 625 20.65 -3.01 -19.80
C ASP A 625 21.73 -2.31 -20.65
N SER A 626 22.85 -1.97 -20.01
CA SER A 626 23.90 -1.13 -20.60
C SER A 626 25.22 -1.84 -20.86
N VAL A 627 25.30 -3.17 -20.65
CA VAL A 627 26.54 -3.92 -20.82
C VAL A 627 26.31 -5.30 -21.46
N GLY A 628 27.40 -5.91 -21.93
CA GLY A 628 27.40 -7.30 -22.39
C GLY A 628 26.49 -7.58 -23.59
N ALA A 629 25.97 -8.81 -23.67
CA ALA A 629 25.13 -9.26 -24.78
C ALA A 629 23.73 -8.62 -24.81
N GLY A 630 23.28 -8.09 -23.67
CA GLY A 630 22.00 -7.38 -23.56
C GLY A 630 22.10 -5.87 -23.69
N ASN A 631 23.26 -5.31 -24.08
CA ASN A 631 23.39 -3.85 -24.20
C ASN A 631 22.34 -3.29 -25.18
N GLY A 632 21.48 -2.41 -24.66
CA GLY A 632 20.35 -1.80 -25.36
C GLY A 632 19.02 -2.51 -25.17
N ASP A 633 18.96 -3.62 -24.45
CA ASP A 633 17.68 -4.24 -24.08
C ASP A 633 16.93 -3.36 -23.08
N LEU A 634 15.62 -3.22 -23.28
CA LEU A 634 14.73 -2.57 -22.34
C LEU A 634 13.92 -3.62 -21.58
N TYR A 635 13.76 -3.39 -20.28
CA TYR A 635 12.92 -4.19 -19.40
C TYR A 635 11.82 -3.29 -18.84
N VAL A 636 10.57 -3.70 -18.99
CA VAL A 636 9.41 -2.94 -18.53
C VAL A 636 8.52 -3.85 -17.67
N SER A 637 8.20 -3.38 -16.47
CA SER A 637 7.31 -4.08 -15.55
C SER A 637 5.84 -3.67 -15.72
N ASN A 638 4.93 -4.53 -15.26
CA ASN A 638 3.49 -4.30 -15.22
C ASN A 638 2.83 -5.14 -14.09
N ASP A 639 1.50 -5.19 -14.05
CA ASP A 639 0.72 -5.92 -13.05
C ASP A 639 0.88 -7.46 -13.08
N TRP A 640 1.62 -8.01 -14.06
CA TRP A 640 1.76 -9.45 -14.27
C TRP A 640 3.22 -9.93 -14.37
N GLY A 641 4.20 -9.03 -14.33
CA GLY A 641 5.61 -9.38 -14.35
C GLY A 641 6.45 -8.39 -15.14
N VAL A 642 7.48 -8.91 -15.83
CA VAL A 642 8.46 -8.11 -16.58
C VAL A 642 8.54 -8.59 -18.02
N LEU A 643 8.44 -7.66 -18.95
CA LEU A 643 8.67 -7.86 -20.38
C LEU A 643 10.02 -7.27 -20.78
N ARG A 644 10.66 -7.87 -21.79
CA ARG A 644 11.89 -7.42 -22.41
C ARG A 644 11.61 -7.02 -23.85
N LEU A 645 12.16 -5.90 -24.28
CA LEU A 645 12.33 -5.53 -25.68
C LEU A 645 13.82 -5.69 -26.02
N PRO A 646 14.21 -6.74 -26.75
CA PRO A 646 15.59 -6.91 -27.18
C PRO A 646 16.04 -5.74 -28.06
N ASN A 647 17.31 -5.34 -27.95
CA ASN A 647 17.85 -4.23 -28.75
C ASN A 647 17.61 -4.44 -30.26
N GLY A 648 17.03 -3.44 -30.94
CA GLY A 648 16.69 -3.48 -32.36
C GLY A 648 15.45 -4.31 -32.72
N SER A 649 14.74 -4.87 -31.73
CA SER A 649 13.46 -5.57 -31.92
C SER A 649 12.28 -4.62 -31.89
N THR A 650 11.15 -5.07 -32.44
CA THR A 650 9.80 -4.46 -32.25
C THR A 650 8.85 -5.41 -31.50
N ASN A 651 9.36 -6.55 -31.05
CA ASN A 651 8.61 -7.61 -30.40
C ASN A 651 9.02 -7.70 -28.93
N TRP A 652 8.04 -7.59 -28.06
CA TRP A 652 8.18 -7.82 -26.63
C TRP A 652 8.09 -9.30 -26.31
N GLU A 653 8.90 -9.74 -25.36
CA GLU A 653 8.90 -11.10 -24.83
C GLU A 653 8.93 -11.09 -23.30
N VAL A 654 8.56 -12.20 -22.67
CA VAL A 654 8.72 -12.33 -21.21
C VAL A 654 10.20 -12.31 -20.88
N ALA A 655 10.61 -11.46 -19.92
CA ALA A 655 12.03 -11.18 -19.65
C ALA A 655 12.85 -12.42 -19.25
N GLY A 656 12.21 -13.45 -18.70
CA GLY A 656 12.86 -14.71 -18.37
C GLY A 656 11.93 -15.68 -17.64
N THR A 657 12.52 -16.75 -17.11
CA THR A 657 11.80 -17.72 -16.26
C THR A 657 12.12 -17.48 -14.79
N GLY A 658 11.20 -17.83 -13.89
CA GLY A 658 11.40 -17.79 -12.45
C GLY A 658 10.90 -16.54 -11.73
N LEU A 659 10.54 -15.46 -12.44
CA LEU A 659 9.77 -14.37 -11.85
C LEU A 659 8.31 -14.79 -11.62
N PRO A 660 7.68 -14.39 -10.51
CA PRO A 660 6.27 -14.68 -10.26
C PRO A 660 5.39 -13.87 -11.21
N LYS A 661 4.19 -14.38 -11.49
CA LYS A 661 3.13 -13.59 -12.10
C LYS A 661 2.50 -12.71 -11.02
N ALA A 662 3.11 -11.56 -10.79
CA ALA A 662 2.70 -10.59 -9.79
C ALA A 662 2.93 -9.17 -10.31
N GLU A 663 2.28 -8.21 -9.69
CA GLU A 663 2.56 -6.80 -9.93
C GLU A 663 3.98 -6.48 -9.49
N VAL A 664 4.72 -5.79 -10.37
CA VAL A 664 6.11 -5.40 -10.14
C VAL A 664 6.14 -3.87 -10.13
N ALA A 665 6.40 -3.28 -8.97
CA ALA A 665 6.37 -1.83 -8.76
C ALA A 665 7.66 -1.13 -9.22
N GLY A 666 8.79 -1.84 -9.24
CA GLY A 666 10.10 -1.24 -9.53
C GLY A 666 11.12 -2.24 -10.07
N LEU A 667 12.04 -1.73 -10.88
CA LEU A 667 13.11 -2.50 -11.54
C LEU A 667 14.47 -1.84 -11.28
N THR A 668 15.47 -2.66 -10.93
CA THR A 668 16.85 -2.20 -10.72
C THR A 668 17.84 -3.16 -11.39
N ILE A 669 18.60 -2.68 -12.37
CA ILE A 669 19.66 -3.47 -13.03
C ILE A 669 21.00 -3.21 -12.36
N VAL A 670 21.71 -4.30 -12.03
CA VAL A 670 23.07 -4.28 -11.51
C VAL A 670 24.02 -4.81 -12.59
N SER A 671 24.45 -3.90 -13.46
CA SER A 671 25.20 -4.19 -14.68
C SER A 671 26.44 -5.09 -14.47
N PRO A 672 27.32 -4.86 -13.47
CA PRO A 672 28.51 -5.70 -13.28
C PRO A 672 28.18 -7.17 -12.97
N SER A 673 27.04 -7.41 -12.32
CA SER A 673 26.61 -8.75 -11.91
C SER A 673 25.64 -9.42 -12.90
N ARG A 674 25.17 -8.68 -13.93
CA ARG A 674 24.14 -9.13 -14.88
C ARG A 674 22.87 -9.59 -14.16
N VAL A 675 22.38 -8.78 -13.22
CA VAL A 675 21.17 -9.07 -12.43
C VAL A 675 20.15 -7.96 -12.59
N LEU A 676 18.89 -8.33 -12.77
CA LEU A 676 17.73 -7.46 -12.63
C LEU A 676 17.01 -7.82 -11.32
N TYR A 677 16.86 -6.85 -10.43
CA TYR A 677 15.97 -6.94 -9.27
C TYR A 677 14.58 -6.42 -9.63
N ALA A 678 13.56 -7.13 -9.17
CA ALA A 678 12.16 -6.78 -9.30
C ALA A 678 11.54 -6.65 -7.91
N ALA A 679 11.07 -5.45 -7.58
CA ALA A 679 10.27 -5.18 -6.39
C ALA A 679 8.81 -5.56 -6.71
N THR A 680 8.25 -6.53 -5.97
CA THR A 680 6.90 -7.03 -6.25
C THR A 680 5.92 -6.66 -5.15
N HIS A 681 4.66 -6.46 -5.55
CA HIS A 681 3.55 -6.28 -4.64
C HIS A 681 3.05 -7.65 -4.17
N GLY A 682 3.39 -8.02 -2.93
CA GLY A 682 2.88 -9.22 -2.27
C GLY A 682 3.67 -10.51 -2.53
N ARG A 683 4.83 -10.42 -3.21
CA ARG A 683 5.73 -11.56 -3.44
C ARG A 683 7.19 -11.28 -3.05
N SER A 684 7.47 -10.18 -2.34
CA SER A 684 8.80 -9.74 -1.91
C SER A 684 9.76 -9.36 -3.05
N ALA A 685 11.07 -9.38 -2.80
CA ALA A 685 12.09 -9.05 -3.79
C ALA A 685 12.48 -10.28 -4.65
N TRP A 686 12.48 -10.13 -5.97
CA TRP A 686 12.93 -11.16 -6.91
C TRP A 686 14.15 -10.72 -7.69
N LYS A 687 14.95 -11.68 -8.15
CA LYS A 687 16.07 -11.41 -9.04
C LYS A 687 16.03 -12.32 -10.26
N LEU A 688 16.33 -11.75 -11.42
CA LEU A 688 16.52 -12.44 -12.68
C LEU A 688 17.99 -12.27 -13.10
N LYS A 689 18.63 -13.35 -13.54
CA LYS A 689 19.94 -13.27 -14.18
C LYS A 689 19.73 -12.87 -15.64
N LEU A 690 20.36 -11.77 -16.05
CA LEU A 690 20.32 -11.28 -17.42
C LEU A 690 21.17 -12.18 -18.34
N PRO A 691 20.80 -12.29 -19.63
CA PRO A 691 21.54 -13.05 -20.64
C PRO A 691 23.03 -12.69 -20.74
#